data_AF-A0A2M4ACA2-F1
#
_entry.id   AF-A0A2M4ACA2-F1
#
_cell.length_a   1.000
_cell.length_b   1.000
_cell.length_c   1.000
_cell.angle_alpha   90.00
_cell.angle_beta   90.00
_cell.angle_gamma   90.00
#
_symmetry.space_group_name_H-M   'P 1'
#
loop_
_entity.id
_entity.type
_entity.pdbx_description
1 polymer ?
#
loop_
_entity_poly.entity_id
_entity_poly.type
_entity_poly.pdbx_seq_one_letter_code
_entity_poly.pdbx_strand_id
1 'polypeptide(L)'
;TEYLFLGSRLGNSLLLRFREKDESLVITIDDSGTVEKEQKRQRLEEEELEVYGSGYKTSVQLTSYIFEVCDSVLNVGPIAHMAVGERICEEEMEEGAEVQFVPNKLDVEVVTASGHGKNGALCVLQSSIKPQVITSFGLSGCLDVWTVFDEAAGPGGVAGARKPEDAPLPNHAFMILSQEGATMVLQTGEEINEIENTGFATDVPTIHVGNIGTNRFIVQVTTKSIRLLQGTRLLQNIPIDLGCPLASVSIVDPYVCVRSSEGRVITLALREGKGTPRLAVNKNTISASPPVIAISAYRDVSGMFTRKLEDSFDVSKGGGATSAYSSGFGSMKPEPNMKIEDEEDLLYGESGRSFKVTSMADMALADKGGGNADFWLKYMQQVKPTYWLLAARDNGNLEIYSMPDLKLAYLISNVGNGNKVLSDSMEFVPLPMAKPGTSQEDATSAFGASFGSGGVPVSLLPKEILMVALGSYGSRPILFIRLEQDLLMYRVFRYAKGHLKLRFKRLTSSVTCPAFRTVPARLANLPDKPASDATESNGKDTQEHATKVQYENISMIRYFGNVSGYAGVAVCGEKPYFLFLTGHGELRSHRLYARTVMKAFAPFNNVNCPNGFLYFDEQYQLKISILPTYLSYDSVWPVRKIPLRSSPKQIVYHRENRVYCVVMDAEEICNKYYRFNGEDKELTEENKGERFLYPMGHQFSVVLVNPAAWEIVPDTAIALEDWEHVVSLKNVSLAYEGARSGLKEYIAVGTNFNYSEDITSRGRLLLYDIIEVVPEPGKPLTKHKFKEVIVKDQKGPVSAISHVCGFLVGAVGQKVYLWQMKDDDLVGVAFIDTNIFVHQMVSIKSLILVADVYKSVSLLRFQDEFRTLSLVSRDYHPLNVYQVEYLVDNTNLGFLVADDQANLITYMYQPESRESFGGQRLLRKGDYHLGQRVNAMFRVQCDFHESDVMRRTLNYDNKHTTFFATLDGGFGFVLPLPEKTYRRLFMLQNVLLTHSPHTCGLNPKAYRTIKQSRALPINPSRCVVDGDLVWSFLELPANEKQEVAKKIGTRIEEICADLMEIEHVAHAF
;
A
#
# COMPACT_ATOMS: atom_id res chain seq x y z
N THR A 1 7.95 31.08 -7.62
CA THR A 1 8.27 29.72 -7.15
C THR A 1 8.15 28.74 -8.29
N GLU A 2 9.25 28.08 -8.65
CA GLU A 2 9.45 27.35 -9.91
C GLU A 2 9.44 25.82 -9.68
N TYR A 3 8.24 25.22 -9.62
CA TYR A 3 8.08 23.76 -9.50
C TYR A 3 7.30 23.20 -10.68
N LEU A 4 7.65 21.97 -11.08
CA LEU A 4 7.02 21.22 -12.16
C LEU A 4 6.75 19.79 -11.71
N PHE A 5 5.50 19.34 -11.78
CA PHE A 5 5.14 17.94 -11.52
C PHE A 5 5.03 17.17 -12.83
N LEU A 6 5.80 16.09 -12.95
CA LEU A 6 5.80 15.19 -14.09
C LEU A 6 5.12 13.87 -13.72
N GLY A 7 3.82 13.79 -14.02
CA GLY A 7 3.05 12.56 -13.91
C GLY A 7 3.48 11.54 -14.97
N SER A 8 3.91 10.35 -14.55
CA SER A 8 4.34 9.29 -15.46
C SER A 8 3.63 7.97 -15.15
N ARG A 9 3.08 7.34 -16.19
CA ARG A 9 2.54 5.97 -16.10
C ARG A 9 3.61 4.89 -16.29
N LEU A 10 4.77 5.25 -16.85
CA LEU A 10 5.84 4.32 -17.27
C LEU A 10 6.99 4.20 -16.26
N GLY A 11 6.91 4.97 -15.18
CA GLY A 11 7.92 5.05 -14.14
C GLY A 11 7.41 5.92 -12.99
N ASN A 12 8.27 6.20 -12.01
CA ASN A 12 7.90 7.07 -10.88
C ASN A 12 7.54 8.47 -11.39
N SER A 13 6.50 9.06 -10.81
CA SER A 13 6.16 10.47 -11.08
C SER A 13 7.08 11.36 -10.26
N LEU A 14 7.56 12.46 -10.82
CA LEU A 14 8.60 13.29 -10.19
C LEU A 14 8.09 14.71 -9.95
N LEU A 15 8.43 15.28 -8.81
CA LEU A 15 8.34 16.71 -8.55
C LEU A 15 9.71 17.34 -8.78
N LEU A 16 9.81 18.26 -9.73
CA LEU A 16 11.04 18.97 -10.05
C LEU A 16 10.98 20.40 -9.55
N ARG A 17 12.11 20.92 -9.08
CA ARG A 17 12.36 22.36 -8.93
C ARG A 17 13.20 22.80 -10.10
N PHE A 18 12.79 23.86 -10.79
CA PHE A 18 13.64 24.50 -11.79
C PHE A 18 14.19 25.82 -11.24
N ARG A 19 15.36 26.21 -11.75
CA ARG A 19 16.00 27.49 -11.45
C ARG A 19 16.61 28.03 -12.74
N GLU A 20 16.37 29.30 -13.02
CA GLU A 20 17.09 30.02 -14.07
C GLU A 20 18.58 30.06 -13.74
N LYS A 21 19.42 29.76 -14.72
CA LYS A 21 20.88 29.87 -14.62
C LYS A 21 21.23 31.33 -14.87
N ASP A 22 21.86 31.99 -13.90
CA ASP A 22 22.28 33.39 -14.02
C ASP A 22 23.11 33.61 -15.31
N GLU A 23 22.68 34.59 -16.12
CA GLU A 23 23.24 34.91 -17.43
C GLU A 23 24.76 35.18 -17.36
N SER A 24 25.57 34.27 -17.90
CA SER A 24 26.98 34.53 -18.19
C SER A 24 27.51 33.84 -19.45
N LEU A 25 26.64 33.28 -20.29
CA LEU A 25 27.03 32.72 -21.59
C LEU A 25 26.04 33.15 -22.67
N VAL A 26 26.26 34.35 -23.22
CA VAL A 26 25.72 34.73 -24.53
C VAL A 26 26.47 33.86 -25.56
N ILE A 27 25.85 32.75 -25.98
CA ILE A 27 26.37 31.97 -27.10
C ILE A 27 25.99 32.74 -28.37
N THR A 28 26.94 33.51 -28.93
CA THR A 28 26.83 33.95 -30.32
C THR A 28 27.04 32.74 -31.20
N ILE A 29 26.09 32.45 -32.08
CA ILE A 29 26.25 31.44 -33.14
C ILE A 29 27.24 32.04 -34.14
N ASP A 30 28.55 31.92 -33.86
CA ASP A 30 29.60 32.23 -34.81
C ASP A 30 30.01 30.94 -35.52
N ASP A 31 29.64 30.89 -36.80
CA ASP A 31 29.90 29.83 -37.76
C ASP A 31 31.39 29.75 -38.12
N SER A 32 32.23 29.41 -37.14
CA SER A 32 33.69 29.27 -37.29
C SER A 32 34.17 27.88 -36.89
N GLY A 33 33.63 26.87 -37.58
CA GLY A 33 34.36 25.63 -37.78
C GLY A 33 35.56 25.89 -38.67
N THR A 34 36.77 25.82 -38.11
CA THR A 34 38.01 25.75 -38.86
C THR A 34 38.01 24.49 -39.74
N VAL A 35 37.57 24.64 -40.98
CA VAL A 35 37.80 23.66 -42.04
C VAL A 35 39.18 23.96 -42.63
N GLU A 36 40.08 22.99 -42.49
CA GLU A 36 41.37 22.99 -43.18
C GLU A 36 41.14 23.09 -44.70
N LYS A 37 41.84 24.05 -45.32
CA LYS A 37 41.77 24.34 -46.75
C LYS A 37 42.48 23.25 -47.56
N GLU A 38 41.74 22.50 -48.37
CA GLU A 38 42.25 22.02 -49.66
C GLU A 38 41.87 22.98 -50.80
N GLN A 39 42.76 23.07 -51.78
CA GLN A 39 42.85 24.14 -52.75
C GLN A 39 42.01 23.92 -54.03
N LYS A 40 41.33 25.01 -54.43
CA LYS A 40 41.06 25.50 -55.80
C LYS A 40 40.21 24.64 -56.76
N ARG A 41 39.03 25.19 -57.11
CA ARG A 41 38.76 25.71 -58.48
C ARG A 41 37.61 26.74 -58.52
N GLN A 42 37.71 27.63 -59.52
CA GLN A 42 37.06 28.95 -59.76
C GLN A 42 35.51 28.87 -59.88
N ARG A 43 34.69 29.76 -59.30
CA ARG A 43 34.43 31.21 -59.46
C ARG A 43 33.74 31.61 -60.79
N LEU A 44 32.43 31.82 -60.70
CA LEU A 44 31.45 32.61 -61.47
C LEU A 44 30.20 32.57 -60.56
N GLU A 45 29.43 33.59 -60.18
CA GLU A 45 29.30 35.02 -60.44
C GLU A 45 28.28 35.46 -59.36
N GLU A 46 28.62 36.40 -58.48
CA GLU A 46 27.65 37.12 -57.64
C GLU A 46 27.26 38.38 -58.40
N GLU A 47 25.98 38.59 -58.69
CA GLU A 47 25.32 39.89 -58.64
C GLU A 47 23.80 39.68 -58.84
N GLU A 48 23.00 40.45 -58.09
CA GLU A 48 21.54 40.59 -58.15
C GLU A 48 20.68 39.55 -57.39
N LEU A 49 20.48 39.78 -56.08
CA LEU A 49 19.12 39.87 -55.50
C LEU A 49 19.14 40.40 -54.04
N GLU A 50 19.54 41.65 -53.84
CA GLU A 50 19.22 42.41 -52.60
C GLU A 50 17.81 43.02 -52.72
N VAL A 51 16.76 42.22 -52.48
CA VAL A 51 15.37 42.73 -52.41
C VAL A 51 14.57 42.12 -51.24
N TYR A 52 15.23 41.81 -50.13
CA TYR A 52 14.55 41.72 -48.84
C TYR A 52 15.42 42.40 -47.79
N GLY A 53 14.84 43.38 -47.10
CA GLY A 53 15.53 44.32 -46.23
C GLY A 53 16.39 43.67 -45.16
N SER A 54 17.32 44.47 -44.63
CA SER A 54 18.14 44.18 -43.46
C SER A 54 17.30 43.60 -42.30
N GLY A 55 17.18 42.28 -42.27
CA GLY A 55 16.63 41.55 -41.14
C GLY A 55 17.55 41.79 -39.96
N TYR A 56 17.04 42.47 -38.93
CA TYR A 56 17.68 42.55 -37.63
C TYR A 56 18.15 41.15 -37.22
N LYS A 57 19.46 40.98 -36.98
CA LYS A 57 19.98 39.82 -36.27
C LYS A 57 19.31 39.79 -34.89
N THR A 58 18.22 39.04 -34.75
CA THR A 58 17.61 38.78 -33.44
C THR A 58 18.56 37.88 -32.68
N SER A 59 19.43 38.44 -31.85
CA SER A 59 20.11 37.71 -30.78
C SER A 59 19.02 37.21 -29.82
N VAL A 60 18.57 35.96 -30.00
CA VAL A 60 17.66 35.34 -29.05
C VAL A 60 18.45 35.11 -27.77
N GLN A 61 18.18 35.89 -26.72
CA GLN A 61 18.64 35.55 -25.38
C GLN A 61 17.98 34.23 -24.99
N LEU A 62 18.76 33.15 -25.01
CA LEU A 62 18.33 31.84 -24.54
C LEU A 62 18.57 31.79 -23.04
N THR A 63 17.49 31.89 -22.25
CA THR A 63 17.54 31.59 -20.82
C THR A 63 17.68 30.08 -20.64
N SER A 64 18.59 29.65 -19.77
CA SER A 64 18.81 28.22 -19.49
C SER A 64 18.33 27.89 -18.08
N TYR A 65 17.72 26.72 -17.92
CA TYR A 65 17.14 26.28 -16.65
C TYR A 65 17.82 25.01 -16.15
N ILE A 66 18.04 24.93 -14.84
CA ILE A 66 18.54 23.73 -14.15
C ILE A 66 17.36 23.09 -13.42
N PHE A 67 17.16 21.78 -13.63
CA PHE A 67 16.11 21.00 -12.98
C PHE A 67 16.70 20.08 -11.90
N GLU A 68 16.10 20.08 -10.71
CA GLU A 68 16.45 19.25 -9.58
C GLU A 68 15.23 18.42 -9.14
N VAL A 69 15.41 17.13 -8.86
CA VAL A 69 14.33 16.26 -8.36
C VAL A 69 14.13 16.50 -6.87
N CYS A 70 12.94 16.96 -6.48
CA CYS A 70 12.58 17.24 -5.09
C CYS A 70 11.86 16.06 -4.42
N ASP A 71 10.96 15.39 -5.14
CA ASP A 71 10.16 14.28 -4.62
C ASP A 71 9.83 13.29 -5.74
N SER A 72 9.50 12.06 -5.38
CA SER A 72 9.07 11.01 -6.29
C SER A 72 7.90 10.21 -5.72
N VAL A 73 6.85 10.06 -6.53
CA VAL A 73 5.74 9.15 -6.23
C VAL A 73 6.03 7.81 -6.89
N LEU A 74 6.10 6.76 -6.07
CA LEU A 74 6.36 5.41 -6.54
C LEU A 74 5.26 4.94 -7.50
N ASN A 75 5.68 4.33 -8.61
CA ASN A 75 4.78 3.69 -9.56
C ASN A 75 5.31 2.28 -9.92
N VAL A 76 4.42 1.30 -9.88
CA VAL A 76 4.68 -0.12 -10.23
C VAL A 76 4.20 -0.44 -11.66
N GLY A 77 3.45 0.47 -12.29
CA GLY A 77 2.98 0.31 -13.67
C GLY A 77 3.96 0.79 -14.74
N PRO A 78 3.79 0.33 -15.99
CA PRO A 78 2.96 -0.80 -16.41
C PRO A 78 3.58 -2.14 -15.97
N ILE A 79 2.74 -3.11 -15.61
CA ILE A 79 3.20 -4.48 -15.31
C ILE A 79 3.15 -5.30 -16.61
N ALA A 80 4.32 -5.57 -17.19
CA ALA A 80 4.44 -6.35 -18.41
C ALA A 80 4.25 -7.86 -18.14
N HIS A 81 4.88 -8.38 -17.09
CA HIS A 81 4.76 -9.78 -16.71
C HIS A 81 4.94 -9.95 -15.20
N MET A 82 4.53 -11.10 -14.67
CA MET A 82 4.70 -11.43 -13.26
C MET A 82 5.20 -12.85 -13.09
N ALA A 83 6.01 -13.06 -12.06
CA ALA A 83 6.41 -14.37 -11.60
C ALA A 83 6.23 -14.45 -10.08
N VAL A 84 5.86 -15.63 -9.61
CA VAL A 84 5.83 -15.95 -8.18
C VAL A 84 7.07 -16.77 -7.88
N GLY A 85 7.82 -16.38 -6.86
CA GLY A 85 8.93 -17.19 -6.36
C GLY A 85 8.86 -17.37 -4.86
N GLU A 86 9.70 -18.28 -4.38
CA GLU A 86 9.89 -18.52 -2.96
C GLU A 86 10.73 -17.38 -2.39
N ARG A 87 10.29 -16.83 -1.25
CA ARG A 87 11.05 -15.82 -0.54
C ARG A 87 12.24 -16.48 0.14
N ILE A 88 13.45 -16.01 -0.17
CA ILE A 88 14.66 -16.43 0.53
C ILE A 88 14.88 -15.50 1.72
N CYS A 89 14.93 -16.05 2.93
CA CYS A 89 15.35 -15.31 4.13
C CYS A 89 16.87 -15.39 4.28
N GLU A 90 17.53 -14.26 4.57
CA GLU A 90 18.99 -14.21 4.81
C GLU A 90 19.41 -15.15 5.98
N GLU A 91 18.54 -15.32 6.98
CA GLU A 91 18.73 -16.24 8.12
C GLU A 91 18.87 -17.73 7.70
N GLU A 92 18.26 -18.13 6.58
CA GLU A 92 18.32 -19.51 6.07
C GLU A 92 19.60 -19.79 5.25
N MET A 93 20.44 -18.77 5.02
CA MET A 93 21.73 -18.92 4.32
C MET A 93 22.89 -19.26 5.26
N GLU A 94 22.80 -18.92 6.56
CA GLU A 94 23.87 -19.13 7.54
C GLU A 94 23.83 -20.51 8.19
N GLU A 95 22.64 -21.10 8.36
CA GLU A 95 22.49 -22.48 8.81
C GLU A 95 22.13 -23.38 7.63
N GLY A 96 23.06 -24.23 7.20
CA GLY A 96 22.80 -25.37 6.31
C GLY A 96 21.92 -26.44 6.96
N ALA A 97 20.91 -26.04 7.73
CA ALA A 97 19.94 -26.93 8.32
C ALA A 97 19.10 -27.52 7.20
N GLU A 98 19.12 -28.85 7.10
CA GLU A 98 18.21 -29.61 6.25
C GLU A 98 16.79 -29.08 6.45
N VAL A 99 16.26 -28.41 5.42
CA VAL A 99 14.91 -27.87 5.43
C VAL A 99 13.95 -29.05 5.62
N GLN A 100 13.51 -29.27 6.85
CA GLN A 100 12.32 -30.06 7.11
C GLN A 100 11.19 -29.32 6.40
N PHE A 101 10.81 -29.84 5.24
CA PHE A 101 9.66 -29.41 4.47
C PHE A 101 8.45 -29.49 5.40
N VAL A 102 8.05 -28.38 6.03
CA VAL A 102 6.79 -28.32 6.75
C VAL A 102 5.71 -28.25 5.66
N PRO A 103 4.93 -29.32 5.43
CA PRO A 103 3.89 -29.28 4.43
C PRO A 103 2.91 -28.17 4.80
N ASN A 104 2.50 -27.35 3.82
CA ASN A 104 1.56 -26.22 3.95
C ASN A 104 2.13 -24.87 4.42
N LYS A 105 3.39 -24.52 4.10
CA LYS A 105 3.88 -23.13 4.24
C LYS A 105 4.46 -22.65 2.91
N LEU A 106 3.69 -21.86 2.15
CA LEU A 106 4.16 -21.20 0.93
C LEU A 106 4.60 -19.77 1.30
N ASP A 107 5.90 -19.58 1.60
CA ASP A 107 6.50 -18.23 1.71
C ASP A 107 6.78 -17.73 0.30
N VAL A 108 5.77 -17.12 -0.32
CA VAL A 108 5.84 -16.67 -1.72
C VAL A 108 5.83 -15.16 -1.84
N GLU A 109 6.60 -14.64 -2.78
CA GLU A 109 6.58 -13.23 -3.16
C GLU A 109 6.32 -13.06 -4.66
N VAL A 110 5.74 -11.92 -5.01
CA VAL A 110 5.36 -11.61 -6.39
C VAL A 110 6.37 -10.64 -6.96
N VAL A 111 7.05 -11.04 -8.03
CA VAL A 111 7.98 -10.18 -8.77
C VAL A 111 7.34 -9.75 -10.06
N THR A 112 7.33 -8.45 -10.29
CA THR A 112 6.70 -7.84 -11.45
C THR A 112 7.77 -7.17 -12.33
N ALA A 113 7.68 -7.42 -13.64
CA ALA A 113 8.41 -6.67 -14.65
C ALA A 113 7.67 -5.35 -14.87
N SER A 114 8.22 -4.25 -14.35
CA SER A 114 7.57 -2.95 -14.26
C SER A 114 8.31 -1.87 -15.07
N GLY A 115 7.58 -0.87 -15.53
CA GLY A 115 8.16 0.30 -16.20
C GLY A 115 8.54 0.05 -17.66
N HIS A 116 9.13 1.06 -18.30
CA HIS A 116 9.53 1.00 -19.71
C HIS A 116 10.75 1.90 -19.98
N GLY A 117 11.58 1.46 -20.92
CA GLY A 117 12.84 2.09 -21.33
C GLY A 117 13.76 2.33 -20.15
N LYS A 118 14.26 3.56 -20.03
CA LYS A 118 15.14 4.01 -18.94
C LYS A 118 14.54 3.83 -17.52
N ASN A 119 13.22 3.74 -17.40
CA ASN A 119 12.51 3.60 -16.13
C ASN A 119 12.12 2.15 -15.82
N GLY A 120 12.53 1.19 -16.67
CA GLY A 120 12.27 -0.23 -16.44
C GLY A 120 12.96 -0.75 -15.19
N ALA A 121 12.22 -1.56 -14.43
CA ALA A 121 12.59 -2.03 -13.10
C ALA A 121 11.88 -3.34 -12.76
N LEU A 122 12.46 -4.12 -11.85
CA LEU A 122 11.73 -5.19 -11.17
C LEU A 122 11.13 -4.65 -9.88
N CYS A 123 9.84 -4.89 -9.66
CA CYS A 123 9.21 -4.59 -8.37
C CYS A 123 8.87 -5.91 -7.66
N VAL A 124 9.51 -6.13 -6.52
CA VAL A 124 9.21 -7.25 -5.61
C VAL A 124 8.13 -6.77 -4.65
N LEU A 125 6.97 -7.42 -4.70
CA LEU A 125 5.79 -7.07 -3.94
C LEU A 125 5.53 -8.16 -2.89
N GLN A 126 5.32 -7.71 -1.66
CA GLN A 126 4.94 -8.56 -0.54
C GLN A 126 3.57 -8.09 -0.03
N SER A 127 2.67 -9.01 0.28
CA SER A 127 1.35 -8.69 0.89
C SER A 127 1.46 -8.42 2.39
N SER A 128 2.46 -9.01 3.04
CA SER A 128 2.61 -9.07 4.49
C SER A 128 4.05 -8.76 4.91
N ILE A 129 4.20 -8.22 6.11
CA ILE A 129 5.50 -7.87 6.68
C ILE A 129 6.02 -9.08 7.45
N LYS A 130 7.15 -9.65 7.01
CA LYS A 130 7.92 -10.60 7.83
C LYS A 130 9.06 -9.81 8.50
N PRO A 131 9.02 -9.63 9.82
CA PRO A 131 10.08 -8.93 10.53
C PRO A 131 11.32 -9.83 10.64
N GLN A 132 12.50 -9.24 10.67
CA GLN A 132 13.76 -9.96 10.88
C GLN A 132 13.94 -10.15 12.39
N VAL A 133 14.02 -11.40 12.85
CA VAL A 133 14.09 -11.72 14.28
C VAL A 133 15.54 -11.89 14.67
N ILE A 134 16.06 -10.97 15.47
CA ILE A 134 17.47 -11.02 15.89
C ILE A 134 17.62 -12.03 17.03
N THR A 135 16.74 -11.96 18.02
CA THR A 135 16.77 -12.83 19.20
C THR A 135 15.36 -13.11 19.70
N SER A 136 15.15 -14.28 20.29
CA SER A 136 13.89 -14.63 20.97
C SER A 136 14.13 -15.17 22.38
N PHE A 137 13.25 -14.82 23.32
CA PHE A 137 13.29 -15.26 24.72
C PHE A 137 11.96 -15.86 25.13
N GLY A 138 11.98 -17.03 25.79
CA GLY A 138 10.78 -17.65 26.33
C GLY A 138 10.43 -17.10 27.71
N LEU A 139 9.35 -16.33 27.82
CA LEU A 139 8.93 -15.71 29.07
C LEU A 139 7.47 -16.05 29.37
N SER A 140 7.22 -17.08 30.18
CA SER A 140 5.87 -17.49 30.54
C SER A 140 5.17 -16.47 31.46
N GLY A 141 3.88 -16.22 31.21
CA GLY A 141 3.04 -15.43 32.12
C GLY A 141 3.18 -13.91 32.00
N CYS A 142 3.86 -13.42 30.95
CA CYS A 142 3.91 -11.98 30.65
C CYS A 142 2.62 -11.51 29.96
N LEU A 143 2.05 -10.43 30.47
CA LEU A 143 0.84 -9.78 29.97
C LEU A 143 1.18 -8.69 28.95
N ASP A 144 2.14 -7.83 29.30
CA ASP A 144 2.41 -6.59 28.57
C ASP A 144 3.88 -6.16 28.73
N VAL A 145 4.33 -5.29 27.83
CA VAL A 145 5.72 -4.83 27.75
C VAL A 145 5.81 -3.33 27.46
N TRP A 146 6.75 -2.66 28.13
CA TRP A 146 7.11 -1.28 27.86
C TRP A 146 8.62 -1.11 27.84
N THR A 147 9.06 -0.11 27.08
CA THR A 147 10.45 0.31 26.99
C THR A 147 10.54 1.78 27.37
N VAL A 148 11.58 2.15 28.10
CA VAL A 148 11.76 3.52 28.60
C VAL A 148 13.19 4.01 28.43
N PHE A 149 13.31 5.31 28.24
CA PHE A 149 14.59 6.02 28.20
C PHE A 149 15.04 6.45 29.60
N ASP A 150 16.35 6.60 29.78
CA ASP A 150 16.95 7.21 30.95
C ASP A 150 17.99 8.26 30.52
N GLU A 151 18.08 9.36 31.27
CA GLU A 151 18.98 10.49 31.01
C GLU A 151 20.46 10.04 31.08
N ALA A 152 20.77 9.04 31.91
CA ALA A 152 22.13 8.54 32.11
C ALA A 152 22.67 7.68 30.95
N ALA A 153 21.81 7.21 30.04
CA ALA A 153 22.17 6.26 28.98
C ALA A 153 22.46 6.90 27.61
N GLY A 154 22.49 8.25 27.51
CA GLY A 154 22.91 8.96 26.30
C GLY A 154 24.43 8.86 26.05
N PRO A 155 24.90 8.93 24.80
CA PRO A 155 26.32 8.85 24.49
C PRO A 155 27.04 10.11 24.98
N GLY A 156 27.67 10.00 26.15
CA GLY A 156 28.60 11.00 26.70
C GLY A 156 27.93 12.17 27.39
N GLY A 157 28.11 12.25 28.71
CA GLY A 157 27.82 13.43 29.52
C GLY A 157 28.71 14.63 29.14
N VAL A 158 28.39 15.28 28.02
CA VAL A 158 28.93 16.60 27.67
C VAL A 158 27.76 17.56 27.60
N ALA A 159 27.58 18.31 28.69
CA ALA A 159 26.79 19.52 28.69
C ALA A 159 27.41 20.51 27.71
N GLY A 160 26.85 20.60 26.50
CA GLY A 160 27.20 21.62 25.53
C GLY A 160 27.38 21.10 24.11
N ALA A 161 26.59 21.66 23.19
CA ALA A 161 26.74 21.64 21.74
C ALA A 161 26.18 20.42 20.98
N ARG A 162 24.91 20.53 20.54
CA ARG A 162 24.49 20.54 19.12
C ARG A 162 22.98 20.79 19.02
N LYS A 163 22.52 21.33 17.89
CA LYS A 163 21.09 21.59 17.63
C LYS A 163 20.28 20.28 17.73
N PRO A 164 19.01 20.30 18.16
CA PRO A 164 18.23 19.11 18.51
C PRO A 164 17.84 18.21 17.33
N GLU A 165 18.14 18.58 16.09
CA GLU A 165 17.53 17.97 14.89
C GLU A 165 18.35 16.79 14.31
N ASP A 166 19.63 16.63 14.68
CA ASP A 166 20.54 15.60 14.12
C ASP A 166 21.23 14.71 15.20
N ALA A 167 20.76 14.70 16.45
CA ALA A 167 21.30 13.80 17.47
C ALA A 167 20.67 12.41 17.35
N PRO A 168 21.44 11.29 17.36
CA PRO A 168 20.88 9.95 17.37
C PRO A 168 19.96 9.81 18.59
N LEU A 169 18.76 9.26 18.38
CA LEU A 169 17.79 9.04 19.45
C LEU A 169 18.45 8.22 20.58
N PRO A 170 18.15 8.55 21.84
CA PRO A 170 18.71 7.81 22.96
C PRO A 170 18.35 6.33 22.87
N ASN A 171 19.24 5.46 23.34
CA ASN A 171 18.94 4.04 23.49
C ASN A 171 17.92 3.87 24.63
N HIS A 172 17.03 2.88 24.51
CA HIS A 172 16.20 2.51 25.64
C HIS A 172 17.10 1.92 26.72
N ALA A 173 16.84 2.28 27.98
CA ALA A 173 17.67 1.90 29.13
C ALA A 173 17.02 0.77 29.95
N PHE A 174 15.69 0.71 29.98
CA PHE A 174 14.96 -0.34 30.67
C PHE A 174 13.83 -0.91 29.82
N MET A 175 13.62 -2.21 29.96
CA MET A 175 12.48 -2.96 29.47
C MET A 175 11.71 -3.51 30.67
N ILE A 176 10.41 -3.23 30.72
CA ILE A 176 9.56 -3.52 31.87
C ILE A 176 8.43 -4.43 31.41
N LEU A 177 8.29 -5.57 32.09
CA LEU A 177 7.39 -6.65 31.73
C LEU A 177 6.39 -6.88 32.85
N SER A 178 5.10 -6.77 32.55
CA SER A 178 4.03 -7.05 33.52
C SER A 178 3.67 -8.52 33.51
N GLN A 179 3.58 -9.15 34.67
CA GLN A 179 3.10 -10.52 34.87
C GLN A 179 1.81 -10.51 35.73
N GLU A 180 1.09 -11.62 35.82
CA GLU A 180 -0.21 -11.71 36.53
C GLU A 180 -0.16 -11.30 38.02
N GLY A 181 1.01 -11.32 38.65
CA GLY A 181 1.19 -10.93 40.06
C GLY A 181 2.47 -10.16 40.37
N ALA A 182 3.31 -9.85 39.38
CA ALA A 182 4.61 -9.24 39.57
C ALA A 182 4.99 -8.36 38.37
N THR A 183 6.07 -7.59 38.50
CA THR A 183 6.68 -6.86 37.39
C THR A 183 8.16 -7.22 37.32
N MET A 184 8.63 -7.61 36.14
CA MET A 184 10.03 -7.91 35.86
C MET A 184 10.67 -6.71 35.16
N VAL A 185 11.87 -6.31 35.61
CA VAL A 185 12.59 -5.14 35.08
C VAL A 185 13.94 -5.60 34.54
N LEU A 186 14.16 -5.35 33.26
CA LEU A 186 15.36 -5.70 32.52
C LEU A 186 16.10 -4.43 32.13
N GLN A 187 17.39 -4.34 32.41
CA GLN A 187 18.25 -3.27 31.92
C GLN A 187 18.75 -3.62 30.53
N THR A 188 18.70 -2.66 29.63
CA THR A 188 19.06 -2.84 28.23
C THR A 188 20.37 -2.12 27.94
N GLY A 189 21.39 -2.89 27.53
CA GLY A 189 22.69 -2.41 27.08
C GLY A 189 23.26 -3.36 26.02
N GLU A 190 24.56 -3.63 26.06
CA GLU A 190 25.17 -4.69 25.23
C GLU A 190 24.54 -6.06 25.53
N GLU A 191 24.23 -6.31 26.80
CA GLU A 191 23.47 -7.47 27.27
C GLU A 191 22.17 -7.01 27.96
N ILE A 192 21.17 -7.90 27.96
CA ILE A 192 19.88 -7.66 28.62
C ILE A 192 19.89 -8.46 29.93
N ASN A 193 19.91 -7.74 31.07
CA ASN A 193 20.02 -8.35 32.40
C ASN A 193 18.85 -7.95 33.30
N GLU A 194 18.39 -8.88 34.13
CA GLU A 194 17.36 -8.62 35.15
C GLU A 194 17.95 -7.89 36.37
N ILE A 195 17.25 -6.85 36.85
CA ILE A 195 17.63 -6.13 38.06
C ILE A 195 16.51 -6.20 39.10
N GLU A 196 16.83 -6.72 40.28
CA GLU A 196 15.92 -6.80 41.42
C GLU A 196 15.99 -5.55 42.32
N ASN A 197 17.18 -4.99 42.56
CA ASN A 197 17.41 -3.86 43.48
C ASN A 197 17.15 -2.49 42.83
N THR A 198 15.91 -2.23 42.44
CA THR A 198 15.50 -0.95 41.82
C THR A 198 14.40 -0.25 42.61
N GLY A 199 14.18 1.04 42.34
CA GLY A 199 13.06 1.80 42.89
C GLY A 199 11.69 1.45 42.29
N PHE A 200 11.66 0.60 41.25
CA PHE A 200 10.44 0.10 40.63
C PHE A 200 9.68 -0.81 41.60
N ALA A 201 8.36 -0.88 41.45
CA ALA A 201 7.55 -1.87 42.13
C ALA A 201 7.60 -3.19 41.35
N THR A 202 8.19 -4.23 41.94
CA THR A 202 8.30 -5.59 41.37
C THR A 202 7.25 -6.54 41.96
N ASP A 203 6.74 -6.23 43.15
CA ASP A 203 5.79 -7.03 43.94
C ASP A 203 4.33 -6.91 43.47
N VAL A 204 4.04 -5.95 42.61
CA VAL A 204 2.69 -5.65 42.11
C VAL A 204 2.73 -5.55 40.58
N PRO A 205 1.69 -6.03 39.86
CA PRO A 205 1.59 -5.86 38.42
C PRO A 205 1.52 -4.38 38.01
N THR A 206 2.24 -4.07 36.94
CA THR A 206 2.29 -2.74 36.34
C THR A 206 1.25 -2.62 35.22
N ILE A 207 0.51 -1.52 35.19
CA ILE A 207 -0.52 -1.25 34.17
C ILE A 207 0.09 -0.48 32.99
N HIS A 208 0.97 0.48 33.28
CA HIS A 208 1.62 1.28 32.25
C HIS A 208 2.90 1.91 32.77
N VAL A 209 3.89 2.05 31.89
CA VAL A 209 5.11 2.82 32.14
C VAL A 209 5.35 3.74 30.96
N GLY A 210 5.79 4.97 31.25
CA GLY A 210 6.19 5.91 30.21
C GLY A 210 7.13 6.98 30.73
N ASN A 211 7.71 7.72 29.78
CA ASN A 211 8.61 8.82 30.06
C ASN A 211 7.87 10.16 30.20
N ILE A 212 8.39 11.06 31.05
CA ILE A 212 7.87 12.42 31.27
C ILE A 212 9.03 13.42 31.47
N GLY A 213 8.80 14.71 31.21
CA GLY A 213 9.82 15.75 31.35
C GLY A 213 10.93 15.62 30.30
N THR A 214 10.55 15.45 29.03
CA THR A 214 11.44 15.23 27.87
C THR A 214 12.42 14.07 28.08
N ASN A 215 11.88 12.88 28.37
CA ASN A 215 12.63 11.62 28.59
C ASN A 215 13.58 11.59 29.80
N ARG A 216 13.47 12.54 30.74
CA ARG A 216 14.32 12.57 31.95
C ARG A 216 13.79 11.76 33.12
N PHE A 217 12.47 11.64 33.24
CA PHE A 217 11.82 10.91 34.33
C PHE A 217 10.99 9.75 33.80
N ILE A 218 10.86 8.72 34.63
CA ILE A 218 10.07 7.52 34.35
C ILE A 218 8.89 7.50 35.32
N VAL A 219 7.69 7.26 34.80
CA VAL A 219 6.48 7.10 35.61
C VAL A 219 6.01 5.65 35.48
N GLN A 220 5.99 4.94 36.60
CA GLN A 220 5.41 3.60 36.71
C GLN A 220 4.05 3.70 37.40
N VAL A 221 3.00 3.18 36.75
CA VAL A 221 1.66 3.09 37.35
C VAL A 221 1.33 1.62 37.62
N THR A 222 1.17 1.29 38.90
CA THR A 222 0.72 -0.02 39.36
C THR A 222 -0.77 0.02 39.69
N THR A 223 -1.36 -1.12 40.05
CA THR A 223 -2.78 -1.18 40.46
C THR A 223 -3.12 -0.35 41.71
N LYS A 224 -2.12 -0.03 42.56
CA LYS A 224 -2.30 0.65 43.86
C LYS A 224 -1.65 2.03 43.96
N SER A 225 -0.61 2.31 43.16
CA SER A 225 0.21 3.51 43.33
C SER A 225 0.83 4.02 42.04
N ILE A 226 1.14 5.31 42.00
CA ILE A 226 1.91 5.95 40.92
C ILE A 226 3.28 6.32 41.47
N ARG A 227 4.35 5.88 40.79
CA ARG A 227 5.74 6.13 41.16
C ARG A 227 6.43 7.00 40.12
N LEU A 228 7.15 8.02 40.58
CA LEU A 228 8.03 8.85 39.77
C LEU A 228 9.48 8.47 40.09
N LEU A 229 10.23 8.11 39.05
CA LEU A 229 11.59 7.59 39.11
C LEU A 229 12.52 8.44 38.23
N GLN A 230 13.80 8.47 38.60
CA GLN A 230 14.89 8.93 37.75
C GLN A 230 15.93 7.81 37.70
N GLY A 231 16.07 7.17 36.54
CA GLY A 231 16.75 5.88 36.42
C GLY A 231 16.19 4.85 37.39
N THR A 232 17.05 4.28 38.24
CA THR A 232 16.68 3.32 39.29
C THR A 232 16.23 3.96 40.61
N ARG A 233 16.38 5.28 40.77
CA ARG A 233 16.08 5.98 42.03
C ARG A 233 14.63 6.44 42.09
N LEU A 234 13.91 6.06 43.15
CA LEU A 234 12.56 6.53 43.44
C LEU A 234 12.59 7.98 43.97
N LEU A 235 11.83 8.87 43.33
CA LEU A 235 11.67 10.27 43.74
C LEU A 235 10.39 10.48 44.55
N GLN A 236 9.26 9.93 44.08
CA GLN A 236 7.96 10.12 44.69
C GLN A 236 7.09 8.87 44.51
N ASN A 237 6.35 8.49 45.55
CA ASN A 237 5.32 7.46 45.51
C ASN A 237 3.97 8.07 45.93
N ILE A 238 2.96 7.95 45.09
CA ILE A 238 1.60 8.45 45.34
C ILE A 238 0.67 7.24 45.47
N PRO A 239 0.26 6.85 46.68
CA PRO A 239 -0.76 5.82 46.86
C PRO A 239 -2.12 6.36 46.43
N ILE A 240 -2.89 5.56 45.69
CA ILE A 240 -4.25 5.91 45.25
C ILE A 240 -5.22 4.99 45.96
N ASP A 241 -5.96 5.54 46.93
CA ASP A 241 -6.95 4.81 47.71
C ASP A 241 -8.37 5.22 47.30
N LEU A 242 -8.81 4.71 46.15
CA LEU A 242 -10.15 4.96 45.59
C LEU A 242 -11.17 3.86 45.96
N GLY A 243 -10.77 2.86 46.77
CA GLY A 243 -11.56 1.65 47.02
C GLY A 243 -11.68 0.71 45.81
N CYS A 244 -11.16 1.10 44.64
CA CYS A 244 -11.19 0.34 43.40
C CYS A 244 -9.81 0.37 42.71
N PRO A 245 -9.41 -0.70 41.99
CA PRO A 245 -8.14 -0.74 41.29
C PRO A 245 -8.10 0.22 40.08
N LEU A 246 -6.90 0.63 39.72
CA LEU A 246 -6.66 1.37 38.48
C LEU A 246 -6.83 0.45 37.26
N ALA A 247 -7.41 0.97 36.19
CA ALA A 247 -7.76 0.19 35.00
C ALA A 247 -7.01 0.64 33.75
N SER A 248 -6.90 1.96 33.49
CA SER A 248 -6.18 2.47 32.33
C SER A 248 -5.45 3.78 32.60
N VAL A 249 -4.40 4.04 31.83
CA VAL A 249 -3.47 5.17 32.01
C VAL A 249 -3.13 5.74 30.64
N SER A 250 -3.02 7.06 30.55
CA SER A 250 -2.48 7.74 29.37
C SER A 250 -1.47 8.81 29.82
N ILE A 251 -0.23 8.69 29.34
CA ILE A 251 0.88 9.58 29.67
C ILE A 251 1.17 10.47 28.46
N VAL A 252 1.17 11.78 28.66
CA VAL A 252 1.54 12.77 27.66
C VAL A 252 2.30 13.88 28.35
N ASP A 253 3.59 14.01 28.10
CA ASP A 253 4.45 15.01 28.75
C ASP A 253 3.86 16.45 28.67
N PRO A 254 3.57 17.15 29.79
CA PRO A 254 3.90 16.85 31.20
C PRO A 254 2.75 16.33 32.08
N TYR A 255 1.69 15.78 31.50
CA TYR A 255 0.49 15.27 32.18
C TYR A 255 0.43 13.73 32.23
N VAL A 256 -0.12 13.21 33.32
CA VAL A 256 -0.45 11.78 33.51
C VAL A 256 -1.94 11.69 33.85
N CYS A 257 -2.70 10.99 33.02
CA CYS A 257 -4.14 10.79 33.21
C CYS A 257 -4.40 9.34 33.56
N VAL A 258 -5.13 9.09 34.64
CA VAL A 258 -5.38 7.75 35.18
C VAL A 258 -6.87 7.55 35.40
N ARG A 259 -7.37 6.36 35.07
CA ARG A 259 -8.76 5.94 35.21
C ARG A 259 -8.87 4.75 36.17
N SER A 260 -9.83 4.80 37.10
CA SER A 260 -10.20 3.66 37.95
C SER A 260 -11.18 2.72 37.25
N SER A 261 -11.37 1.50 37.77
CA SER A 261 -12.35 0.55 37.23
C SER A 261 -13.80 1.06 37.29
N GLU A 262 -14.13 1.94 38.24
CA GLU A 262 -15.43 2.62 38.36
C GLU A 262 -15.59 3.84 37.41
N GLY A 263 -14.57 4.17 36.62
CA GLY A 263 -14.64 5.28 35.65
C GLY A 263 -14.36 6.66 36.22
N ARG A 264 -13.73 6.77 37.41
CA ARG A 264 -13.23 8.06 37.93
C ARG A 264 -11.88 8.37 37.28
N VAL A 265 -11.67 9.63 36.88
CA VAL A 265 -10.44 10.07 36.21
C VAL A 265 -9.68 11.07 37.07
N ILE A 266 -8.38 10.80 37.28
CA ILE A 266 -7.45 11.67 37.98
C ILE A 266 -6.41 12.16 36.98
N THR A 267 -6.12 13.46 36.97
CA THR A 267 -5.05 14.05 36.15
C THR A 267 -3.95 14.60 37.06
N LEU A 268 -2.71 14.27 36.73
CA LEU A 268 -1.50 14.73 37.41
C LEU A 268 -0.67 15.55 36.42
N ALA A 269 0.07 16.53 36.91
CA ALA A 269 1.00 17.32 36.11
C ALA A 269 2.38 17.32 36.77
N LEU A 270 3.43 17.12 35.98
CA LEU A 270 4.80 17.31 36.41
C LEU A 270 5.06 18.80 36.65
N ARG A 271 5.52 19.14 37.85
CA ARG A 271 5.92 20.51 38.18
C ARG A 271 7.40 20.55 38.55
N GLU A 272 8.16 21.23 37.71
CA GLU A 272 9.59 21.50 37.92
C GLU A 272 9.71 22.91 38.52
N GLY A 273 9.79 22.98 39.85
CA GLY A 273 10.13 24.21 40.58
C GLY A 273 11.62 24.23 40.96
N LYS A 274 12.05 25.20 41.79
CA LYS A 274 13.42 25.25 42.37
C LYS A 274 13.75 24.08 43.34
N GLY A 275 12.90 23.07 43.42
CA GLY A 275 13.05 21.89 44.30
C GLY A 275 13.00 20.60 43.49
N THR A 276 12.93 19.45 44.18
CA THR A 276 12.81 18.15 43.51
C THR A 276 11.55 18.09 42.63
N PRO A 277 11.65 17.60 41.39
CA PRO A 277 10.51 17.47 40.49
C PRO A 277 9.46 16.54 41.13
N ARG A 278 8.19 16.95 41.06
CA ARG A 278 7.08 16.19 41.66
C ARG A 278 5.85 16.20 40.78
N LEU A 279 5.10 15.09 40.83
CA LEU A 279 3.77 14.99 40.25
C LEU A 279 2.77 15.64 41.21
N ALA A 280 2.04 16.64 40.71
CA ALA A 280 0.98 17.33 41.44
C ALA A 280 -0.38 16.96 40.85
N VAL A 281 -1.32 16.54 41.71
CA VAL A 281 -2.71 16.25 41.31
C VAL A 281 -3.39 17.56 40.89
N ASN A 282 -4.06 17.54 39.74
CA ASN A 282 -4.87 18.67 39.29
C ASN A 282 -6.11 18.80 40.16
N LYS A 283 -6.50 20.04 40.49
CA LYS A 283 -7.69 20.30 41.31
C LYS A 283 -8.99 20.17 40.52
N ASN A 284 -8.93 20.38 39.21
CA ASN A 284 -10.10 20.27 38.36
C ASN A 284 -10.32 18.78 38.03
N THR A 285 -11.56 18.32 38.13
CA THR A 285 -11.96 16.93 37.86
C THR A 285 -13.13 16.90 36.89
N ILE A 286 -13.20 15.87 36.06
CA ILE A 286 -14.38 15.62 35.21
C ILE A 286 -15.47 14.90 36.01
N SER A 287 -16.74 15.00 35.57
CA SER A 287 -17.83 14.25 36.20
C SER A 287 -17.61 12.75 36.08
N ALA A 288 -17.85 12.02 37.18
CA ALA A 288 -17.79 10.56 37.25
C ALA A 288 -19.07 9.87 36.75
N SER A 289 -20.17 10.61 36.60
CA SER A 289 -21.43 10.11 36.03
C SER A 289 -21.74 10.85 34.74
N PRO A 290 -21.96 10.17 33.60
CA PRO A 290 -21.84 8.71 33.38
C PRO A 290 -20.39 8.19 33.49
N PRO A 291 -20.14 6.93 33.88
CA PRO A 291 -18.78 6.40 34.07
C PRO A 291 -17.96 6.42 32.77
N VAL A 292 -16.67 6.73 32.92
CA VAL A 292 -15.71 6.78 31.81
C VAL A 292 -15.14 5.38 31.55
N ILE A 293 -15.22 4.91 30.30
CA ILE A 293 -14.69 3.61 29.85
C ILE A 293 -13.26 3.73 29.35
N ALA A 294 -12.97 4.72 28.50
CA ALA A 294 -11.66 4.86 27.87
C ALA A 294 -11.19 6.32 27.90
N ILE A 295 -9.88 6.52 28.06
CA ILE A 295 -9.24 7.84 28.07
C ILE A 295 -8.01 7.86 27.15
N SER A 296 -7.78 9.00 26.50
CA SER A 296 -6.54 9.29 25.78
C SER A 296 -6.16 10.75 26.01
N ALA A 297 -5.00 10.99 26.60
CA ALA A 297 -4.38 12.30 26.56
C ALA A 297 -3.70 12.49 25.19
N TYR A 298 -3.68 13.73 24.69
CA TYR A 298 -3.10 14.07 23.40
C TYR A 298 -2.33 15.38 23.48
N ARG A 299 -1.12 15.39 22.92
CA ARG A 299 -0.30 16.59 22.70
C ARG A 299 -0.42 16.96 21.23
N ASP A 300 -1.11 18.05 20.94
CA ASP A 300 -1.23 18.57 19.59
C ASP A 300 -0.01 19.40 19.22
N VAL A 301 0.70 18.96 18.19
CA VAL A 301 1.79 19.71 17.52
C VAL A 301 1.36 20.20 16.13
N SER A 302 0.18 19.79 15.65
CA SER A 302 -0.31 20.12 14.30
C SER A 302 -0.87 21.53 14.16
N GLY A 303 -1.35 22.12 15.27
CA GLY A 303 -2.08 23.39 15.25
C GLY A 303 -3.48 23.29 14.65
N MET A 304 -4.09 22.10 14.62
CA MET A 304 -5.49 21.93 14.20
C MET A 304 -6.49 22.13 15.34
N PHE A 305 -6.08 21.87 16.59
CA PHE A 305 -6.96 22.01 17.74
C PHE A 305 -7.04 23.48 18.19
N THR A 306 -7.74 24.29 17.42
CA THR A 306 -7.91 25.72 17.69
C THR A 306 -9.39 26.12 17.77
N ARG A 307 -9.68 27.15 18.58
CA ARG A 307 -10.99 27.80 18.65
C ARG A 307 -11.13 28.96 17.67
N LYS A 308 -9.99 29.55 17.29
CA LYS A 308 -9.89 30.62 16.31
C LYS A 308 -9.48 30.01 14.99
N LEU A 309 -10.21 30.32 13.94
CA LEU A 309 -9.72 30.13 12.59
C LEU A 309 -8.79 31.33 12.34
N GLU A 310 -7.48 31.11 12.39
CA GLU A 310 -6.59 32.04 11.71
C GLU A 310 -6.78 31.76 10.23
N ASP A 311 -7.29 32.73 9.50
CA ASP A 311 -7.56 32.58 8.07
C ASP A 311 -6.27 32.18 7.37
N SER A 312 -6.27 30.93 6.89
CA SER A 312 -5.37 30.52 5.83
C SER A 312 -5.67 31.41 4.63
N PHE A 313 -4.86 32.45 4.45
CA PHE A 313 -4.99 33.47 3.41
C PHE A 313 -6.31 34.23 3.46
N ASP A 314 -6.34 35.25 4.30
CA ASP A 314 -7.23 36.38 4.12
C ASP A 314 -6.78 37.16 2.86
N VAL A 315 -7.18 36.68 1.68
CA VAL A 315 -7.04 37.40 0.39
C VAL A 315 -7.80 38.75 0.43
N SER A 316 -8.55 39.03 1.50
CA SER A 316 -9.34 40.24 1.65
C SER A 316 -8.59 41.45 2.24
N LYS A 317 -7.34 41.30 2.70
CA LYS A 317 -6.49 42.42 3.16
C LYS A 317 -5.18 42.61 2.38
N GLY A 318 -5.14 42.10 1.14
CA GLY A 318 -4.37 42.68 0.06
C GLY A 318 -5.36 43.17 -0.99
N GLY A 319 -5.36 44.46 -1.31
CA GLY A 319 -6.29 45.01 -2.29
C GLY A 319 -6.24 44.23 -3.62
N GLY A 320 -7.41 43.75 -4.06
CA GLY A 320 -7.70 43.43 -5.45
C GLY A 320 -6.89 42.32 -6.12
N ALA A 321 -7.19 41.05 -5.83
CA ALA A 321 -6.91 39.96 -6.76
C ALA A 321 -7.95 38.83 -6.62
N THR A 322 -9.17 39.09 -7.08
CA THR A 322 -10.11 38.02 -7.42
C THR A 322 -9.56 37.21 -8.59
N SER A 323 -9.25 35.95 -8.32
CA SER A 323 -9.35 34.78 -9.21
C SER A 323 -9.61 35.09 -10.70
N ALA A 324 -8.56 35.00 -11.52
CA ALA A 324 -8.63 35.10 -12.98
C ALA A 324 -8.91 33.75 -13.68
N TYR A 325 -9.54 32.77 -13.00
CA TYR A 325 -9.79 31.44 -13.57
C TYR A 325 -11.27 31.02 -13.61
N SER A 326 -12.23 31.93 -13.43
CA SER A 326 -13.64 31.60 -13.64
C SER A 326 -14.49 32.74 -14.22
N SER A 327 -14.24 33.10 -15.48
CA SER A 327 -15.28 33.63 -16.38
C SER A 327 -14.69 33.81 -17.76
N GLY A 328 -15.05 32.94 -18.69
CA GLY A 328 -14.94 33.24 -20.11
C GLY A 328 -15.80 34.47 -20.44
N PHE A 329 -15.27 35.29 -21.34
CA PHE A 329 -15.88 36.50 -21.92
C PHE A 329 -16.11 37.69 -20.96
N GLY A 330 -15.59 38.83 -21.41
CA GLY A 330 -15.49 40.07 -20.65
C GLY A 330 -16.83 40.61 -20.16
N SER A 331 -16.89 40.86 -18.86
CA SER A 331 -17.86 41.77 -18.25
C SER A 331 -17.06 42.95 -17.68
N MET A 332 -17.19 44.11 -18.33
CA MET A 332 -16.77 45.40 -17.78
C MET A 332 -17.62 45.71 -16.55
N LYS A 333 -16.98 46.04 -15.42
CA LYS A 333 -17.67 46.77 -14.35
C LYS A 333 -17.70 48.26 -14.72
N PRO A 334 -18.85 48.95 -14.57
CA PRO A 334 -18.92 50.38 -14.83
C PRO A 334 -18.25 51.14 -13.67
N GLU A 335 -17.40 52.12 -13.99
CA GLU A 335 -17.00 53.13 -13.01
C GLU A 335 -18.19 54.06 -12.71
N PRO A 336 -18.45 54.41 -11.45
CA PRO A 336 -19.44 55.42 -11.13
C PRO A 336 -18.80 56.79 -11.36
N ASN A 337 -19.41 57.59 -12.24
CA ASN A 337 -19.10 58.99 -12.58
C ASN A 337 -18.26 59.25 -13.84
N MET A 338 -18.72 58.75 -14.99
CA MET A 338 -18.47 59.45 -16.26
C MET A 338 -19.72 60.28 -16.59
N LYS A 339 -19.62 61.61 -16.48
CA LYS A 339 -20.62 62.52 -17.03
C LYS A 339 -20.47 62.48 -18.55
N ILE A 340 -21.47 61.95 -19.23
CA ILE A 340 -21.60 62.01 -20.68
C ILE A 340 -22.33 63.31 -20.98
N GLU A 341 -21.57 64.37 -21.23
CA GLU A 341 -22.05 65.53 -21.97
C GLU A 341 -21.43 65.40 -23.36
N ASP A 342 -22.28 65.45 -24.39
CA ASP A 342 -21.99 65.50 -25.83
C ASP A 342 -22.17 64.17 -26.61
N GLU A 343 -23.35 64.04 -27.23
CA GLU A 343 -23.76 62.95 -28.14
C GLU A 343 -23.11 63.04 -29.55
N GLU A 344 -22.19 63.99 -29.80
CA GLU A 344 -21.58 64.18 -31.14
C GLU A 344 -20.25 63.43 -31.34
N ASP A 345 -19.58 62.94 -30.28
CA ASP A 345 -18.28 62.24 -30.36
C ASP A 345 -18.37 60.73 -30.69
N LEU A 346 -19.58 60.15 -30.71
CA LEU A 346 -19.79 58.74 -31.02
C LEU A 346 -19.89 58.43 -32.53
N LEU A 347 -20.01 59.45 -33.37
CA LEU A 347 -20.33 59.26 -34.79
C LEU A 347 -19.14 59.46 -35.74
N TYR A 348 -18.10 60.20 -35.36
CA TYR A 348 -16.92 60.42 -36.20
C TYR A 348 -15.65 60.71 -35.36
N GLY A 349 -14.91 59.69 -34.92
CA GLY A 349 -13.68 59.88 -34.15
C GLY A 349 -12.66 58.75 -34.32
N GLU A 350 -11.53 59.08 -34.92
CA GLU A 350 -10.43 58.20 -35.35
C GLU A 350 -9.73 57.45 -34.21
N SER A 351 -9.43 56.18 -34.47
CA SER A 351 -8.68 55.25 -33.63
C SER A 351 -7.20 55.65 -33.53
N GLY A 352 -6.88 56.49 -32.53
CA GLY A 352 -5.49 56.91 -32.35
C GLY A 352 -5.17 57.56 -31.02
N ARG A 353 -5.47 56.91 -29.88
CA ARG A 353 -4.76 57.01 -28.57
C ARG A 353 -5.56 56.34 -27.43
N SER A 354 -5.53 55.00 -27.31
CA SER A 354 -5.84 54.33 -26.03
C SER A 354 -5.23 52.93 -25.86
N PHE A 355 -4.10 52.63 -26.51
CA PHE A 355 -3.40 51.36 -26.30
C PHE A 355 -1.95 51.60 -25.88
N LYS A 356 -1.72 51.77 -24.58
CA LYS A 356 -0.43 51.42 -23.97
C LYS A 356 -0.56 50.00 -23.42
N VAL A 357 -0.06 49.04 -24.19
CA VAL A 357 0.19 47.68 -23.70
C VAL A 357 1.37 47.78 -22.74
N THR A 358 1.12 47.62 -21.44
CA THR A 358 2.19 47.41 -20.46
C THR A 358 2.91 46.10 -20.80
N SER A 359 4.19 46.18 -21.08
CA SER A 359 5.05 45.03 -21.34
C SER A 359 5.09 44.11 -20.12
N MET A 360 5.03 42.79 -20.33
CA MET A 360 5.19 41.79 -19.25
C MET A 360 6.53 41.94 -18.49
N ALA A 361 7.51 42.63 -19.07
CA ALA A 361 8.79 42.92 -18.43
C ALA A 361 8.66 43.88 -17.22
N ASP A 362 7.74 44.85 -17.27
CA ASP A 362 7.56 45.82 -16.18
C ASP A 362 6.80 45.21 -14.99
N MET A 363 5.97 44.19 -15.23
CA MET A 363 5.33 43.42 -14.16
C MET A 363 6.30 42.44 -13.49
N ALA A 364 7.30 41.94 -14.20
CA ALA A 364 8.32 41.04 -13.65
C ALA A 364 9.36 41.78 -12.76
N LEU A 365 9.61 43.07 -13.01
CA LEU A 365 10.54 43.86 -12.21
C LEU A 365 9.95 44.35 -10.87
N ALA A 366 8.63 44.50 -10.79
CA ALA A 366 7.93 44.91 -9.55
C ALA A 366 7.87 43.78 -8.49
N ASP A 367 8.04 42.51 -8.88
CA ASP A 367 7.93 41.35 -7.99
C ASP A 367 9.25 41.02 -7.25
N LYS A 368 10.36 41.71 -7.57
CA LYS A 368 11.67 41.49 -6.93
C LYS A 368 11.89 42.24 -5.61
N GLY A 369 10.90 43.02 -5.15
CA GLY A 369 11.03 43.92 -3.99
C GLY A 369 10.53 43.40 -2.64
N GLY A 370 9.86 42.25 -2.59
CA GLY A 370 9.30 41.71 -1.34
C GLY A 370 9.47 40.20 -1.30
N GLY A 371 10.35 39.72 -0.43
CA GLY A 371 10.45 38.29 -0.14
C GLY A 371 9.14 37.79 0.44
N ASN A 372 8.24 37.31 -0.42
CA ASN A 372 7.17 36.43 -0.03
C ASN A 372 7.87 35.21 0.58
N ALA A 373 7.90 35.15 1.91
CA ALA A 373 8.25 33.94 2.61
C ALA A 373 7.36 32.86 2.01
N ASP A 374 8.01 31.97 1.25
CA ASP A 374 7.45 30.83 0.57
C ASP A 374 6.23 30.32 1.35
N PHE A 375 5.04 30.36 0.76
CA PHE A 375 3.78 30.08 1.47
C PHE A 375 3.79 28.71 2.21
N TRP A 376 4.69 27.82 1.79
CA TRP A 376 4.93 26.51 2.38
C TRP A 376 5.79 26.53 3.64
N LEU A 377 6.63 27.55 3.86
CA LEU A 377 7.43 27.69 5.09
C LEU A 377 6.54 27.72 6.34
N LYS A 378 5.31 28.23 6.23
CA LYS A 378 4.34 28.19 7.36
C LYS A 378 3.98 26.77 7.79
N TYR A 379 4.00 25.80 6.87
CA TYR A 379 3.74 24.40 7.17
C TYR A 379 4.97 23.69 7.76
N MET A 380 6.15 24.32 7.72
CA MET A 380 7.37 23.86 8.39
C MET A 380 7.61 24.55 9.74
N GLN A 381 6.86 25.62 10.06
CA GLN A 381 7.00 26.29 11.36
C GLN A 381 6.45 25.41 12.49
N GLN A 382 7.27 25.21 13.52
CA GLN A 382 6.86 24.47 14.71
C GLN A 382 5.76 25.23 15.46
N VAL A 383 4.60 24.59 15.60
CA VAL A 383 3.46 25.15 16.35
C VAL A 383 3.66 24.89 17.84
N LYS A 384 3.30 25.88 18.67
CA LYS A 384 3.32 25.73 20.13
C LYS A 384 2.38 24.58 20.54
N PRO A 385 2.84 23.59 21.33
CA PRO A 385 2.03 22.42 21.65
C PRO A 385 0.83 22.80 22.53
N THR A 386 -0.32 22.19 22.24
CA THR A 386 -1.52 22.26 23.09
C THR A 386 -1.89 20.88 23.61
N TYR A 387 -2.61 20.81 24.73
CA TYR A 387 -2.89 19.55 25.42
C TYR A 387 -4.39 19.32 25.55
N TRP A 388 -4.81 18.09 25.26
CA TRP A 388 -6.22 17.69 25.22
C TRP A 388 -6.41 16.35 25.90
N LEU A 389 -7.57 16.15 26.53
CA LEU A 389 -7.99 14.89 27.11
C LEU A 389 -9.27 14.44 26.42
N LEU A 390 -9.24 13.25 25.82
CA LEU A 390 -10.40 12.60 25.24
C LEU A 390 -10.91 11.54 26.23
N ALA A 391 -12.21 11.55 26.50
CA ALA A 391 -12.86 10.61 27.41
C ALA A 391 -14.13 10.04 26.76
N ALA A 392 -14.21 8.72 26.65
CA ALA A 392 -15.42 8.02 26.23
C ALA A 392 -16.19 7.47 27.41
N ARG A 393 -17.51 7.64 27.38
CA ARG A 393 -18.43 7.24 28.44
C ARG A 393 -19.24 6.00 28.07
N ASP A 394 -19.85 5.38 29.07
CA ASP A 394 -20.72 4.19 28.93
C ASP A 394 -21.99 4.42 28.11
N ASN A 395 -22.47 5.66 28.03
CA ASN A 395 -23.56 6.05 27.14
C ASN A 395 -23.14 6.15 25.65
N GLY A 396 -21.87 5.87 25.34
CA GLY A 396 -21.31 5.91 23.99
C GLY A 396 -20.87 7.31 23.52
N ASN A 397 -20.93 8.34 24.37
CA ASN A 397 -20.47 9.68 24.03
C ASN A 397 -18.94 9.80 24.17
N LEU A 398 -18.34 10.60 23.29
CA LEU A 398 -16.93 11.00 23.36
C LEU A 398 -16.84 12.50 23.64
N GLU A 399 -16.11 12.85 24.69
CA GLU A 399 -15.92 14.21 25.15
C GLU A 399 -14.45 14.62 25.02
N ILE A 400 -14.21 15.84 24.55
CA ILE A 400 -12.86 16.40 24.42
C ILE A 400 -12.73 17.60 25.36
N TYR A 401 -11.77 17.51 26.28
CA TYR A 401 -11.48 18.52 27.30
C TYR A 401 -10.15 19.22 27.01
N SER A 402 -10.09 20.54 27.24
CA SER A 402 -8.84 21.31 27.16
C SER A 402 -8.01 21.12 28.44
N MET A 403 -6.73 20.78 28.34
CA MET A 403 -5.82 20.69 29.48
C MET A 403 -4.97 21.96 29.62
N PRO A 404 -4.74 22.51 30.84
CA PRO A 404 -5.03 21.93 32.16
C PRO A 404 -6.42 22.25 32.75
N ASP A 405 -7.18 23.15 32.12
CA ASP A 405 -8.44 23.68 32.68
C ASP A 405 -9.55 22.62 32.84
N LEU A 406 -9.49 21.52 32.07
CA LEU A 406 -10.52 20.47 31.96
C LEU A 406 -11.91 20.99 31.58
N LYS A 407 -11.96 22.02 30.71
CA LYS A 407 -13.20 22.54 30.13
C LYS A 407 -13.60 21.72 28.90
N LEU A 408 -14.86 21.31 28.84
CA LEU A 408 -15.42 20.63 27.67
C LEU A 408 -15.36 21.57 26.45
N ALA A 409 -14.81 21.06 25.35
CA ALA A 409 -14.58 21.83 24.12
C ALA A 409 -15.24 21.20 22.88
N TYR A 410 -15.55 19.91 22.92
CA TYR A 410 -16.19 19.17 21.82
C TYR A 410 -16.93 17.96 22.39
N LEU A 411 -18.14 17.68 21.89
CA LEU A 411 -18.94 16.53 22.29
C LEU A 411 -19.40 15.77 21.04
N ILE A 412 -19.25 14.44 21.06
CA ILE A 412 -19.73 13.56 20.01
C ILE A 412 -20.68 12.55 20.62
N SER A 413 -21.92 12.51 20.15
CA SER A 413 -22.87 11.50 20.55
C SER A 413 -22.66 10.19 19.78
N ASN A 414 -22.78 9.07 20.49
CA ASN A 414 -22.75 7.70 19.95
C ASN A 414 -21.62 7.43 18.94
N VAL A 415 -20.38 7.50 19.42
CA VAL A 415 -19.19 7.28 18.57
C VAL A 415 -19.09 5.83 18.10
N GLY A 416 -19.62 4.90 18.90
CA GLY A 416 -19.72 3.47 18.58
C GLY A 416 -20.43 3.15 17.27
N ASN A 417 -21.35 4.01 16.81
CA ASN A 417 -22.04 3.80 15.55
C ASN A 417 -21.12 3.89 14.32
N GLY A 418 -19.95 4.54 14.43
CA GLY A 418 -18.99 4.60 13.33
C GLY A 418 -19.42 5.48 12.16
N ASN A 419 -20.08 6.61 12.44
CA ASN A 419 -20.50 7.59 11.44
C ASN A 419 -19.34 8.04 10.54
N LYS A 420 -19.60 8.28 9.24
CA LYS A 420 -18.56 8.69 8.27
C LYS A 420 -17.90 10.03 8.63
N VAL A 421 -18.64 10.93 9.26
CA VAL A 421 -18.14 12.20 9.78
C VAL A 421 -18.64 12.36 11.21
N LEU A 422 -17.74 12.70 12.15
CA LEU A 422 -18.13 13.05 13.51
C LEU A 422 -18.20 14.57 13.65
N SER A 423 -19.38 15.06 14.02
CA SER A 423 -19.69 16.47 14.21
C SER A 423 -19.86 16.81 15.70
N ASP A 424 -19.63 18.08 16.03
CA ASP A 424 -19.86 18.62 17.37
C ASP A 424 -21.37 18.67 17.67
N SER A 425 -21.81 17.92 18.68
CA SER A 425 -23.20 17.96 19.15
C SER A 425 -23.52 19.25 19.91
N MET A 426 -22.50 19.97 20.42
CA MET A 426 -22.71 21.26 21.10
C MET A 426 -23.13 22.37 20.14
N GLU A 427 -22.91 22.22 18.82
CA GLU A 427 -23.30 23.21 17.80
C GLU A 427 -24.83 23.40 17.74
N PHE A 428 -25.60 22.36 18.07
CA PHE A 428 -27.05 22.33 17.90
C PHE A 428 -27.86 22.60 19.18
N VAL A 429 -27.20 22.72 20.33
CA VAL A 429 -27.84 23.03 21.61
C VAL A 429 -27.36 24.39 22.10
N PRO A 430 -28.23 25.41 22.20
CA PRO A 430 -27.87 26.67 22.81
C PRO A 430 -27.47 26.41 24.26
N LEU A 431 -26.21 26.66 24.62
CA LEU A 431 -25.81 26.74 26.03
C LEU A 431 -26.65 27.85 26.67
N PRO A 432 -27.50 27.57 27.69
CA PRO A 432 -28.12 28.65 28.44
C PRO A 432 -27.00 29.47 29.05
N MET A 433 -26.96 30.78 28.75
CA MET A 433 -26.03 31.68 29.43
C MET A 433 -26.22 31.51 30.93
N ALA A 434 -25.14 31.10 31.60
CA ALA A 434 -25.14 30.79 33.02
C ALA A 434 -25.65 31.99 33.83
N LYS A 435 -26.81 31.84 34.47
CA LYS A 435 -27.08 32.54 35.73
C LYS A 435 -26.18 31.90 36.80
N PRO A 436 -25.53 32.69 37.66
CA PRO A 436 -24.69 32.14 38.73
C PRO A 436 -25.61 31.46 39.75
N GLY A 437 -25.63 30.12 39.79
CA GLY A 437 -26.35 29.36 40.82
C GLY A 437 -26.85 27.96 40.44
N THR A 438 -26.91 27.59 39.16
CA THR A 438 -27.32 26.23 38.75
C THR A 438 -26.11 25.33 38.52
N SER A 439 -26.09 24.18 39.19
CA SER A 439 -25.08 23.13 39.03
C SER A 439 -25.02 22.64 37.58
N GLN A 440 -23.81 22.31 37.13
CA GLN A 440 -23.48 21.87 35.77
C GLN A 440 -24.12 20.52 35.39
N GLU A 441 -24.77 19.84 36.33
CA GLU A 441 -25.32 18.48 36.19
C GLU A 441 -26.58 18.41 35.31
N ASP A 442 -27.39 19.49 35.26
CA ASP A 442 -28.63 19.51 34.47
C ASP A 442 -28.42 19.73 32.97
N ALA A 443 -27.24 20.21 32.56
CA ALA A 443 -26.93 20.36 31.13
C ALA A 443 -26.54 19.01 30.49
N THR A 444 -25.94 18.09 31.26
CA THR A 444 -25.51 16.76 30.80
C THR A 444 -26.65 15.75 30.73
N SER A 445 -27.68 15.88 31.58
CA SER A 445 -28.86 15.00 31.58
C SER A 445 -29.80 15.24 30.39
N ALA A 446 -29.81 16.46 29.83
CA ALA A 446 -30.64 16.81 28.67
C ALA A 446 -30.19 16.14 27.35
N PHE A 447 -28.93 15.68 27.25
CA PHE A 447 -28.41 14.98 26.06
C PHE A 447 -28.74 13.48 26.01
N GLY A 448 -29.29 12.91 27.09
CA GLY A 448 -29.62 11.48 27.20
C GLY A 448 -30.95 11.05 26.53
N ALA A 449 -31.78 12.00 26.09
CA ALA A 449 -33.18 11.72 25.72
C ALA A 449 -33.43 11.39 24.23
N SER A 450 -32.39 11.23 23.40
CA SER A 450 -32.56 11.08 21.95
C SER A 450 -32.53 9.65 21.41
N PHE A 451 -32.40 8.65 22.28
CA PHE A 451 -32.58 7.23 21.93
C PHE A 451 -33.63 6.60 22.84
N GLY A 452 -34.54 5.81 22.26
CA GLY A 452 -35.53 5.04 22.99
C GLY A 452 -34.90 4.17 24.08
N SER A 453 -35.68 3.71 25.05
CA SER A 453 -35.24 3.13 26.32
C SER A 453 -34.44 1.81 26.26
N GLY A 454 -33.75 1.50 25.15
CA GLY A 454 -32.74 0.45 25.08
C GLY A 454 -31.34 1.09 25.08
N GLY A 455 -30.51 0.74 26.07
CA GLY A 455 -29.12 1.19 26.13
C GLY A 455 -28.32 0.84 24.88
N VAL A 456 -27.17 1.50 24.69
CA VAL A 456 -26.24 1.20 23.58
C VAL A 456 -25.78 -0.26 23.67
N PRO A 457 -25.82 -1.05 22.57
CA PRO A 457 -25.30 -2.41 22.57
C PRO A 457 -23.84 -2.45 23.02
N VAL A 458 -23.50 -3.42 23.88
CA VAL A 458 -22.14 -3.56 24.46
C VAL A 458 -21.05 -3.67 23.38
N SER A 459 -21.35 -4.31 22.25
CA SER A 459 -20.42 -4.46 21.12
C SER A 459 -20.03 -3.16 20.44
N LEU A 460 -20.86 -2.11 20.56
CA LEU A 460 -20.62 -0.78 20.02
C LEU A 460 -19.94 0.16 21.03
N LEU A 461 -19.70 -0.28 22.27
CA LEU A 461 -19.00 0.54 23.25
C LEU A 461 -17.49 0.60 22.93
N PRO A 462 -16.87 1.79 23.00
CA PRO A 462 -15.43 1.93 22.79
C PRO A 462 -14.66 1.33 23.96
N LYS A 463 -13.92 0.24 23.73
CA LYS A 463 -13.05 -0.41 24.73
C LYS A 463 -11.74 0.35 24.92
N GLU A 464 -11.19 0.92 23.85
CA GLU A 464 -9.93 1.68 23.87
C GLU A 464 -9.97 2.84 22.87
N ILE A 465 -9.34 3.95 23.21
CA ILE A 465 -9.21 5.13 22.34
C ILE A 465 -7.76 5.59 22.37
N LEU A 466 -7.23 5.92 21.20
CA LEU A 466 -5.90 6.50 21.06
C LEU A 466 -5.95 7.66 20.05
N MET A 467 -5.50 8.83 20.48
CA MET A 467 -5.30 9.99 19.62
C MET A 467 -3.80 10.22 19.43
N VAL A 468 -3.33 10.19 18.18
CA VAL A 468 -1.91 10.37 17.85
C VAL A 468 -1.71 11.37 16.72
N ALA A 469 -0.58 12.06 16.77
CA ALA A 469 -0.09 12.93 15.71
C ALA A 469 0.87 12.13 14.84
N LEU A 470 0.52 11.94 13.57
CA LEU A 470 1.31 11.20 12.60
C LEU A 470 1.67 12.07 11.39
N GLY A 471 2.50 11.54 10.48
CA GLY A 471 3.02 12.26 9.31
C GLY A 471 4.16 13.21 9.65
N SER A 472 4.63 13.97 8.66
CA SER A 472 5.75 14.91 8.83
C SER A 472 5.48 15.87 9.99
N TYR A 473 6.39 15.88 10.98
CA TYR A 473 6.33 16.69 12.19
C TYR A 473 5.02 16.57 13.00
N GLY A 474 4.31 15.43 12.90
CA GLY A 474 3.02 15.24 13.58
C GLY A 474 1.90 16.14 13.03
N SER A 475 1.99 16.51 11.75
CA SER A 475 1.02 17.41 11.11
C SER A 475 -0.38 16.82 10.94
N ARG A 476 -0.57 15.50 11.06
CA ARG A 476 -1.88 14.84 10.84
C ARG A 476 -2.34 14.09 12.10
N PRO A 477 -3.30 14.66 12.85
CA PRO A 477 -3.94 13.97 13.97
C PRO A 477 -4.89 12.87 13.48
N ILE A 478 -4.76 11.67 14.04
CA ILE A 478 -5.64 10.53 13.79
C ILE A 478 -6.17 9.98 15.11
N LEU A 479 -7.49 9.74 15.16
CA LEU A 479 -8.20 9.13 16.26
C LEU A 479 -8.50 7.67 15.93
N PHE A 480 -8.02 6.78 16.78
CA PHE A 480 -8.27 5.34 16.74
C PHE A 480 -9.24 4.95 17.85
N ILE A 481 -10.23 4.13 17.52
CA ILE A 481 -11.26 3.66 18.46
C ILE A 481 -11.42 2.16 18.28
N ARG A 482 -11.09 1.41 19.34
CA ARG A 482 -11.28 -0.04 19.39
C ARG A 482 -12.69 -0.34 19.89
N LEU A 483 -13.48 -1.01 19.05
CA LEU A 483 -14.69 -1.69 19.46
C LEU A 483 -14.35 -3.16 19.78
N GLU A 484 -15.36 -3.96 20.11
CA GLU A 484 -15.14 -5.37 20.41
C GLU A 484 -14.64 -6.18 19.21
N GLN A 485 -15.17 -5.90 18.01
CA GLN A 485 -14.91 -6.66 16.78
C GLN A 485 -14.40 -5.79 15.62
N ASP A 486 -14.25 -4.48 15.84
CA ASP A 486 -13.94 -3.51 14.78
C ASP A 486 -12.97 -2.43 15.28
N LEU A 487 -12.25 -1.81 14.35
CA LEU A 487 -11.33 -0.70 14.59
C LEU A 487 -11.75 0.50 13.73
N LEU A 488 -12.21 1.56 14.39
CA LEU A 488 -12.58 2.78 13.69
C LEU A 488 -11.41 3.77 13.68
N MET A 489 -11.12 4.31 12.50
CA MET A 489 -10.04 5.28 12.30
C MET A 489 -10.58 6.58 11.71
N TYR A 490 -10.19 7.71 12.30
CA TYR A 490 -10.69 9.02 11.95
C TYR A 490 -9.56 10.02 11.75
N ARG A 491 -9.48 10.63 10.57
CA ARG A 491 -8.59 11.77 10.33
C ARG A 491 -9.26 13.07 10.77
N VAL A 492 -8.49 13.96 11.39
CA VAL A 492 -8.93 15.31 11.70
C VAL A 492 -8.78 16.22 10.47
N PHE A 493 -9.77 17.07 10.23
CA PHE A 493 -9.70 18.12 9.23
C PHE A 493 -10.29 19.43 9.75
N ARG A 494 -9.80 20.57 9.24
CA ARG A 494 -10.26 21.90 9.65
C ARG A 494 -11.69 22.15 9.17
N TYR A 495 -12.50 22.77 10.03
CA TYR A 495 -13.88 23.12 9.74
C TYR A 495 -14.27 24.43 10.44
N ALA A 496 -14.93 25.34 9.73
CA ALA A 496 -15.12 26.72 10.20
C ALA A 496 -16.16 26.89 11.32
N LYS A 497 -17.12 25.96 11.47
CA LYS A 497 -18.19 26.05 12.48
C LYS A 497 -17.90 25.14 13.69
N GLY A 498 -18.63 25.34 14.78
CA GLY A 498 -18.40 24.66 16.06
C GLY A 498 -17.46 25.41 17.01
N HIS A 499 -17.35 24.91 18.25
CA HIS A 499 -16.47 25.46 19.29
C HIS A 499 -15.00 25.22 18.95
N LEU A 500 -14.67 23.98 18.60
CA LEU A 500 -13.37 23.60 18.04
C LEU A 500 -13.49 23.61 16.51
N LYS A 501 -12.55 24.26 15.82
CA LYS A 501 -12.61 24.47 14.36
C LYS A 501 -12.14 23.25 13.56
N LEU A 502 -12.65 22.09 13.92
CA LEU A 502 -12.30 20.81 13.30
C LEU A 502 -13.47 19.85 13.28
N ARG A 503 -13.38 18.83 12.42
CA ARG A 503 -14.24 17.65 12.40
C ARG A 503 -13.40 16.41 12.12
N PHE A 504 -14.00 15.25 12.36
CA PHE A 504 -13.37 13.97 12.12
C PHE A 504 -14.01 13.30 10.91
N LYS A 505 -13.20 12.80 9.97
CA LYS A 505 -13.67 12.00 8.82
C LYS A 505 -13.14 10.58 8.96
N ARG A 506 -14.02 9.59 8.83
CA ARG A 506 -13.67 8.16 8.84
C ARG A 506 -12.72 7.87 7.67
N LEU A 507 -11.63 7.17 7.96
CA LEU A 507 -10.71 6.65 6.96
C LEU A 507 -11.23 5.31 6.44
N THR A 508 -11.02 5.07 5.15
CA THR A 508 -11.20 3.76 4.53
C THR A 508 -10.10 2.85 5.08
N SER A 509 -10.47 1.82 5.82
CA SER A 509 -9.54 0.93 6.50
C SER A 509 -9.44 -0.38 5.75
N SER A 510 -8.23 -0.78 5.36
CA SER A 510 -7.89 -2.15 4.97
C SER A 510 -7.62 -3.07 6.16
N VAL A 511 -7.70 -2.54 7.40
CA VAL A 511 -7.70 -3.37 8.60
C VAL A 511 -9.10 -3.95 8.77
N THR A 512 -9.22 -5.24 8.52
CA THR A 512 -10.48 -5.98 8.61
C THR A 512 -10.55 -6.76 9.92
N CYS A 513 -11.56 -6.44 10.74
CA CYS A 513 -11.96 -7.15 11.96
C CYS A 513 -10.80 -7.83 12.72
N PRO A 514 -9.91 -7.03 13.32
CA PRO A 514 -8.89 -7.55 14.22
C PRO A 514 -9.60 -8.24 15.39
N ALA A 515 -9.46 -9.57 15.47
CA ALA A 515 -9.98 -10.31 16.61
C ALA A 515 -9.09 -10.02 17.83
N PHE A 516 -9.63 -9.23 18.77
CA PHE A 516 -8.95 -8.83 19.99
C PHE A 516 -9.30 -9.79 21.13
N ARG A 517 -8.85 -11.05 21.03
CA ARG A 517 -9.04 -12.00 22.13
C ARG A 517 -7.89 -11.89 23.12
N THR A 518 -8.10 -11.12 24.18
CA THR A 518 -7.08 -10.89 25.21
C THR A 518 -7.27 -11.78 26.42
N VAL A 519 -8.52 -12.15 26.74
CA VAL A 519 -8.86 -12.88 27.96
C VAL A 519 -8.72 -14.40 27.75
N PRO A 520 -7.90 -15.09 28.56
CA PRO A 520 -7.82 -16.55 28.55
C PRO A 520 -9.18 -17.21 28.81
N ALA A 521 -9.45 -18.36 28.18
CA ALA A 521 -10.73 -19.07 28.31
C ALA A 521 -11.12 -19.39 29.77
N ARG A 522 -10.13 -19.57 30.67
CA ARG A 522 -10.35 -19.77 32.11
C ARG A 522 -11.04 -18.57 32.78
N LEU A 523 -10.67 -17.35 32.39
CA LEU A 523 -11.15 -16.10 32.99
C LEU A 523 -12.41 -15.56 32.28
N ALA A 524 -12.61 -15.94 31.02
CA ALA A 524 -13.73 -15.46 30.20
C ALA A 524 -15.12 -15.89 30.73
N ASN A 525 -15.20 -17.03 31.43
CA ASN A 525 -16.46 -17.60 31.92
C ASN A 525 -16.90 -17.10 33.32
N LEU A 526 -16.12 -16.21 33.96
CA LEU A 526 -16.45 -15.62 35.26
C LEU A 526 -17.53 -14.52 35.10
N PRO A 527 -18.63 -14.55 35.88
CA PRO A 527 -19.70 -13.55 35.78
C PRO A 527 -19.24 -12.16 36.27
N ASP A 528 -19.61 -11.10 35.55
CA ASP A 528 -19.29 -9.72 35.94
C ASP A 528 -20.11 -9.31 37.17
N LYS A 529 -19.51 -9.32 38.35
CA LYS A 529 -20.12 -8.78 39.59
C LYS A 529 -19.64 -7.35 39.84
N PRO A 530 -20.53 -6.40 40.15
CA PRO A 530 -20.14 -5.05 40.55
C PRO A 530 -19.38 -5.06 41.88
N ALA A 531 -18.35 -4.21 41.99
CA ALA A 531 -17.42 -4.18 43.12
C ALA A 531 -18.05 -3.87 44.49
N SER A 532 -19.28 -3.34 44.54
CA SER A 532 -20.00 -3.00 45.77
C SER A 532 -20.45 -4.21 46.59
N ASP A 533 -20.61 -5.38 45.96
CA ASP A 533 -21.06 -6.62 46.63
C ASP A 533 -19.88 -7.57 46.97
N ALA A 534 -18.64 -7.15 46.74
CA ALA A 534 -17.46 -8.00 46.90
C ALA A 534 -16.94 -8.12 48.34
N THR A 535 -17.53 -7.38 49.30
CA THR A 535 -17.07 -7.33 50.70
C THR A 535 -17.25 -8.63 51.49
N GLU A 536 -17.93 -9.65 50.96
CA GLU A 536 -18.14 -10.95 51.64
C GLU A 536 -17.68 -12.19 50.84
N SER A 537 -16.77 -12.03 49.86
CA SER A 537 -16.24 -13.16 49.08
C SER A 537 -14.77 -13.49 49.40
N ASN A 538 -14.41 -14.78 49.31
CA ASN A 538 -13.06 -15.30 49.56
C ASN A 538 -11.99 -14.51 48.78
N GLY A 539 -10.85 -14.19 49.41
CA GLY A 539 -9.78 -13.38 48.80
C GLY A 539 -9.17 -13.90 47.49
N LYS A 540 -9.43 -15.18 47.12
CA LYS A 540 -9.06 -15.73 45.80
C LYS A 540 -9.94 -15.19 44.66
N ASP A 541 -11.24 -15.01 44.90
CA ASP A 541 -12.19 -14.54 43.88
C ASP A 541 -11.92 -13.06 43.54
N THR A 542 -11.56 -12.26 44.54
CA THR A 542 -11.17 -10.85 44.36
C THR A 542 -9.90 -10.71 43.51
N GLN A 543 -8.95 -11.63 43.66
CA GLN A 543 -7.70 -11.64 42.91
C GLN A 543 -7.92 -12.06 41.44
N GLU A 544 -8.71 -13.11 41.19
CA GLU A 544 -9.07 -13.52 39.82
C GLU A 544 -9.89 -12.46 39.08
N HIS A 545 -10.79 -11.74 39.77
CA HIS A 545 -11.49 -10.59 39.20
C HIS A 545 -10.55 -9.42 38.87
N ALA A 546 -9.57 -9.11 39.73
CA ALA A 546 -8.58 -8.08 39.44
C ALA A 546 -7.73 -8.45 38.21
N THR A 547 -7.35 -9.71 38.06
CA THR A 547 -6.62 -10.23 36.89
C THR A 547 -7.48 -10.17 35.62
N LYS A 548 -8.78 -10.50 35.70
CA LYS A 548 -9.72 -10.35 34.57
C LYS A 548 -9.79 -8.89 34.08
N VAL A 549 -9.93 -7.94 35.00
CA VAL A 549 -9.95 -6.50 34.67
C VAL A 549 -8.64 -6.05 34.01
N GLN A 550 -7.49 -6.61 34.39
CA GLN A 550 -6.21 -6.31 33.73
C GLN A 550 -6.19 -6.81 32.29
N TYR A 551 -6.60 -8.06 32.04
CA TYR A 551 -6.65 -8.64 30.68
C TYR A 551 -7.60 -7.88 29.74
N GLU A 552 -8.70 -7.33 30.25
CA GLU A 552 -9.66 -6.56 29.46
C GLU A 552 -9.15 -5.16 29.07
N ASN A 553 -8.28 -4.57 29.90
CA ASN A 553 -7.75 -3.22 29.73
C ASN A 553 -6.33 -3.17 29.13
N ILE A 554 -5.79 -4.30 28.65
CA ILE A 554 -4.53 -4.31 27.91
C ILE A 554 -4.69 -3.44 26.66
N SER A 555 -3.73 -2.53 26.46
CA SER A 555 -3.72 -1.66 25.29
C SER A 555 -3.29 -2.45 24.07
N MET A 556 -4.19 -2.54 23.10
CA MET A 556 -3.96 -3.24 21.83
C MET A 556 -3.45 -2.30 20.75
N ILE A 557 -3.63 -0.98 20.92
CA ILE A 557 -3.25 0.03 19.94
C ILE A 557 -2.04 0.79 20.47
N ARG A 558 -0.86 0.54 19.92
CA ARG A 558 0.42 1.06 20.41
C ARG A 558 1.06 2.02 19.43
N TYR A 559 1.26 3.27 19.85
CA TYR A 559 2.02 4.26 19.08
C TYR A 559 3.52 3.93 19.08
N PHE A 560 4.17 4.14 17.93
CA PHE A 560 5.63 4.16 17.83
C PHE A 560 6.08 5.35 16.97
N GLY A 561 7.15 6.03 17.41
CA GLY A 561 7.66 7.23 16.75
C GLY A 561 8.74 6.98 15.70
N ASN A 562 9.59 5.97 15.91
CA ASN A 562 10.71 5.68 15.01
C ASN A 562 11.08 4.20 15.03
N VAL A 563 10.37 3.40 14.23
CA VAL A 563 10.75 2.01 13.93
C VAL A 563 11.24 1.96 12.49
N SER A 564 12.53 1.67 12.29
CA SER A 564 13.22 1.73 10.99
C SER A 564 13.00 3.03 10.19
N GLY A 565 12.87 4.18 10.86
CA GLY A 565 12.61 5.48 10.23
C GLY A 565 11.13 5.86 10.10
N TYR A 566 10.21 4.96 10.46
CA TYR A 566 8.77 5.18 10.33
C TYR A 566 8.09 5.47 11.67
N ALA A 567 7.13 6.39 11.62
CA ALA A 567 6.19 6.66 12.70
C ALA A 567 4.83 6.06 12.37
N GLY A 568 4.16 5.50 13.38
CA GLY A 568 2.95 4.75 13.16
C GLY A 568 2.28 4.21 14.42
N VAL A 569 1.35 3.28 14.19
CA VAL A 569 0.60 2.59 15.23
C VAL A 569 0.58 1.10 14.93
N ALA A 570 0.96 0.28 15.91
CA ALA A 570 0.85 -1.16 15.87
C ALA A 570 -0.48 -1.57 16.50
N VAL A 571 -1.26 -2.36 15.76
CA VAL A 571 -2.52 -2.97 16.22
C VAL A 571 -2.24 -4.42 16.58
N CYS A 572 -2.27 -4.72 17.88
CA CYS A 572 -2.11 -6.04 18.45
C CYS A 572 -3.41 -6.85 18.35
N GLY A 573 -3.31 -8.18 18.39
CA GLY A 573 -4.43 -9.11 18.31
C GLY A 573 -4.07 -10.40 17.57
N GLU A 574 -5.08 -11.22 17.26
CA GLU A 574 -4.92 -12.45 16.46
C GLU A 574 -4.49 -12.14 15.03
N LYS A 575 -4.93 -10.98 14.50
CA LYS A 575 -4.54 -10.46 13.19
C LYS A 575 -3.85 -9.10 13.37
N PRO A 576 -2.53 -9.08 13.58
CA PRO A 576 -1.82 -7.84 13.83
C PRO A 576 -1.53 -7.03 12.58
N TYR A 577 -1.56 -5.70 12.74
CA TYR A 577 -1.32 -4.73 11.67
C TYR A 577 -0.35 -3.64 12.10
N PHE A 578 0.50 -3.22 11.17
CA PHE A 578 1.30 -1.99 11.26
C PHE A 578 0.66 -0.90 10.43
N LEU A 579 0.39 0.24 11.05
CA LEU A 579 -0.18 1.42 10.40
C LEU A 579 0.90 2.49 10.30
N PHE A 580 1.31 2.83 9.08
CA PHE A 580 2.29 3.88 8.82
C PHE A 580 1.61 5.10 8.19
N LEU A 581 2.09 6.28 8.56
CA LEU A 581 1.74 7.52 7.89
C LEU A 581 3.00 8.35 7.69
N THR A 582 3.51 8.31 6.46
CA THR A 582 4.72 9.01 6.05
C THR A 582 4.42 10.47 5.69
N GLY A 583 5.41 11.18 5.15
CA GLY A 583 5.25 12.54 4.64
C GLY A 583 4.27 12.68 3.47
N HIS A 584 4.01 11.61 2.70
CA HIS A 584 3.01 11.62 1.64
C HIS A 584 1.58 11.77 2.18
N GLY A 585 1.36 11.39 3.44
CA GLY A 585 0.12 11.65 4.17
C GLY A 585 -1.03 10.68 3.86
N GLU A 586 -0.74 9.52 3.29
CA GLU A 586 -1.71 8.43 3.17
C GLU A 586 -1.44 7.35 4.23
N LEU A 587 -2.50 6.89 4.90
CA LEU A 587 -2.37 5.87 5.93
C LEU A 587 -2.20 4.51 5.23
N ARG A 588 -1.07 3.85 5.45
CA ARG A 588 -0.77 2.51 4.95
C ARG A 588 -0.98 1.50 6.06
N SER A 589 -1.70 0.42 5.79
CA SER A 589 -1.87 -0.68 6.73
C SER A 589 -1.25 -1.94 6.15
N HIS A 590 -0.34 -2.54 6.89
CA HIS A 590 0.31 -3.78 6.50
C HIS A 590 0.08 -4.83 7.55
N ARG A 591 -0.33 -6.02 7.12
CA ARG A 591 -0.51 -7.15 8.02
C ARG A 591 0.86 -7.73 8.38
N LEU A 592 1.05 -8.12 9.64
CA LEU A 592 2.20 -8.97 9.98
C LEU A 592 2.00 -10.34 9.31
N TYR A 593 3.10 -10.93 8.86
CA TYR A 593 3.14 -12.21 8.17
C TYR A 593 2.19 -13.24 8.80
N ALA A 594 1.45 -13.94 7.94
CA ALA A 594 0.36 -14.81 8.35
C ALA A 594 0.83 -15.87 9.36
N ARG A 595 0.02 -16.10 10.40
CA ARG A 595 0.21 -17.05 11.52
C ARG A 595 0.94 -16.52 12.76
N THR A 596 1.38 -15.26 12.80
CA THR A 596 1.86 -14.64 14.06
C THR A 596 0.76 -13.86 14.76
N VAL A 597 0.50 -14.19 16.03
CA VAL A 597 -0.36 -13.40 16.92
C VAL A 597 0.52 -12.40 17.65
N MET A 598 0.09 -11.15 17.76
CA MET A 598 0.82 -10.13 18.53
C MET A 598 0.01 -9.79 19.76
N LYS A 599 0.43 -10.26 20.94
CA LYS A 599 -0.28 -9.97 22.19
C LYS A 599 0.03 -8.56 22.72
N ALA A 600 1.30 -8.19 22.68
CA ALA A 600 1.79 -6.88 23.09
C ALA A 600 2.94 -6.45 22.19
N PHE A 601 3.19 -5.14 22.14
CA PHE A 601 4.18 -4.49 21.29
C PHE A 601 4.80 -3.29 22.01
N ALA A 602 6.10 -3.10 21.85
CA ALA A 602 6.78 -1.86 22.21
C ALA A 602 7.92 -1.53 21.23
N PRO A 603 8.18 -0.23 20.96
CA PRO A 603 9.36 0.18 20.21
C PRO A 603 10.64 -0.16 20.99
N PHE A 604 11.72 -0.55 20.32
CA PHE A 604 12.95 -0.95 20.99
C PHE A 604 14.17 -0.48 20.19
N ASN A 605 14.98 0.34 20.82
CA ASN A 605 16.21 0.87 20.26
C ASN A 605 17.36 0.51 21.20
N ASN A 606 18.28 -0.32 20.71
CA ASN A 606 19.45 -0.79 21.43
C ASN A 606 20.66 -0.86 20.48
N VAL A 607 21.86 -0.99 21.03
CA VAL A 607 23.11 -1.13 20.26
C VAL A 607 23.03 -2.31 19.29
N ASN A 608 22.48 -3.45 19.74
CA ASN A 608 22.32 -4.64 18.91
C ASN A 608 21.07 -4.62 18.02
N CYS A 609 20.15 -3.67 18.25
CA CYS A 609 18.87 -3.57 17.55
C CYS A 609 18.51 -2.09 17.32
N PRO A 610 19.13 -1.45 16.30
CA PRO A 610 18.90 -0.04 16.03
C PRO A 610 17.49 0.18 15.47
N ASN A 611 16.72 1.08 16.09
CA ASN A 611 15.35 1.47 15.69
C ASN A 611 14.41 0.27 15.42
N GLY A 612 14.56 -0.82 16.19
CA GLY A 612 13.69 -1.98 16.08
C GLY A 612 12.45 -1.89 16.96
N PHE A 613 11.89 -3.06 17.23
CA PHE A 613 10.74 -3.24 18.10
C PHE A 613 10.78 -4.62 18.73
N LEU A 614 9.90 -4.81 19.70
CA LEU A 614 9.70 -6.09 20.35
C LEU A 614 8.21 -6.42 20.44
N TYR A 615 7.91 -7.70 20.42
CA TYR A 615 6.54 -8.19 20.55
C TYR A 615 6.46 -9.58 21.15
N PHE A 616 5.29 -9.89 21.72
CA PHE A 616 4.99 -11.21 22.25
C PHE A 616 4.15 -12.04 21.28
N ASP A 617 4.61 -13.27 21.02
CA ASP A 617 3.88 -14.27 20.23
C ASP A 617 2.81 -15.01 21.08
N GLU A 618 2.02 -15.86 20.43
CA GLU A 618 1.00 -16.69 21.10
C GLU A 618 1.59 -17.55 22.22
N GLN A 619 2.77 -18.14 21.98
CA GLN A 619 3.50 -19.00 22.92
C GLN A 619 4.27 -18.22 23.99
N TYR A 620 3.98 -16.92 24.18
CA TYR A 620 4.66 -16.04 25.15
C TYR A 620 6.19 -15.95 24.94
N GLN A 621 6.61 -16.02 23.67
CA GLN A 621 7.99 -15.76 23.27
C GLN A 621 8.14 -14.26 22.97
N LEU A 622 9.07 -13.60 23.66
CA LEU A 622 9.47 -12.23 23.38
C LEU A 622 10.42 -12.24 22.18
N LYS A 623 10.02 -11.63 21.07
CA LYS A 623 10.84 -11.51 19.86
C LYS A 623 11.34 -10.08 19.74
N ILE A 624 12.67 -9.91 19.63
CA ILE A 624 13.30 -8.64 19.30
C ILE A 624 13.54 -8.63 17.80
N SER A 625 12.98 -7.65 17.11
CA SER A 625 12.90 -7.65 15.66
C SER A 625 13.14 -6.28 15.02
N ILE A 626 13.58 -6.28 13.77
CA ILE A 626 13.74 -5.08 12.93
C ILE A 626 12.88 -5.25 11.67
N LEU A 627 12.36 -4.12 11.15
CA LEU A 627 11.72 -4.11 9.84
C LEU A 627 12.79 -4.10 8.74
N PRO A 628 12.73 -5.02 7.75
CA PRO A 628 13.65 -5.03 6.62
C PRO A 628 13.76 -3.67 5.91
N THR A 629 14.96 -3.09 5.91
CA THR A 629 15.20 -1.72 5.41
C THR A 629 15.22 -1.62 3.88
N TYR A 630 15.35 -2.74 3.17
CA TYR A 630 15.32 -2.79 1.71
C TYR A 630 13.91 -2.68 1.12
N LEU A 631 12.85 -2.74 1.95
CA LEU A 631 11.46 -2.57 1.53
C LEU A 631 10.98 -1.15 1.81
N SER A 632 10.23 -0.58 0.86
CA SER A 632 9.44 0.61 1.13
C SER A 632 8.06 0.21 1.64
N TYR A 633 7.68 0.73 2.81
CA TYR A 633 6.38 0.50 3.44
C TYR A 633 5.34 1.59 3.10
N ASP A 634 5.68 2.53 2.22
CA ASP A 634 4.81 3.67 1.87
C ASP A 634 3.83 3.40 0.70
N SER A 635 3.82 2.18 0.20
CA SER A 635 2.86 1.66 -0.78
C SER A 635 1.75 0.84 -0.10
N VAL A 636 0.73 0.42 -0.85
CA VAL A 636 -0.35 -0.46 -0.34
C VAL A 636 0.20 -1.82 0.08
N TRP A 637 1.09 -2.38 -0.72
CA TRP A 637 1.87 -3.59 -0.43
C TRP A 637 3.34 -3.18 -0.30
N PRO A 638 4.11 -3.67 0.70
CA PRO A 638 5.52 -3.36 0.80
C PRO A 638 6.26 -3.77 -0.47
N VAL A 639 7.11 -2.88 -0.97
CA VAL A 639 7.71 -3.00 -2.30
C VAL A 639 9.20 -2.69 -2.29
N ARG A 640 9.99 -3.54 -2.96
CA ARG A 640 11.38 -3.27 -3.33
C ARG A 640 11.44 -3.04 -4.83
N LYS A 641 11.84 -1.83 -5.24
CA LYS A 641 11.99 -1.46 -6.66
C LYS A 641 13.46 -1.51 -7.05
N ILE A 642 13.80 -2.39 -7.99
CA ILE A 642 15.16 -2.63 -8.48
C ILE A 642 15.27 -2.02 -9.89
N PRO A 643 15.97 -0.88 -10.05
CA PRO A 643 16.08 -0.22 -11.33
C PRO A 643 17.01 -0.99 -12.28
N LEU A 644 16.48 -1.40 -13.43
CA LEU A 644 17.24 -2.10 -14.46
C LEU A 644 17.75 -1.17 -15.57
N ARG A 645 17.12 0.00 -15.74
CA ARG A 645 17.41 1.02 -16.77
C ARG A 645 17.20 0.56 -18.22
N SER A 646 16.54 -0.57 -18.42
CA SER A 646 16.03 -1.05 -19.70
C SER A 646 14.68 -1.74 -19.48
N SER A 647 13.94 -2.02 -20.55
CA SER A 647 12.56 -2.55 -20.44
C SER A 647 12.56 -4.04 -20.07
N PRO A 648 12.12 -4.45 -18.87
CA PRO A 648 11.88 -5.87 -18.61
C PRO A 648 10.56 -6.29 -19.28
N LYS A 649 10.59 -7.29 -20.16
CA LYS A 649 9.39 -7.75 -20.88
C LYS A 649 8.72 -8.92 -20.19
N GLN A 650 9.47 -9.97 -19.92
CA GLN A 650 8.98 -11.22 -19.33
C GLN A 650 9.90 -11.67 -18.21
N ILE A 651 9.31 -12.28 -17.19
CA ILE A 651 10.01 -12.80 -16.01
C ILE A 651 9.46 -14.18 -15.66
N VAL A 652 10.36 -15.10 -15.34
CA VAL A 652 10.02 -16.47 -14.96
C VAL A 652 10.88 -16.88 -13.77
N TYR A 653 10.27 -17.56 -12.81
CA TYR A 653 10.97 -18.16 -11.69
C TYR A 653 11.33 -19.62 -12.00
N HIS A 654 12.59 -19.97 -11.81
CA HIS A 654 13.06 -21.34 -11.89
C HIS A 654 13.13 -21.94 -10.50
N ARG A 655 12.33 -22.99 -10.26
CA ARG A 655 12.05 -23.49 -8.92
C ARG A 655 13.19 -24.32 -8.36
N GLU A 656 13.84 -25.14 -9.20
CA GLU A 656 14.92 -26.05 -8.76
C GLU A 656 16.12 -25.28 -8.20
N ASN A 657 16.58 -24.23 -8.90
CA ASN A 657 17.74 -23.44 -8.51
C ASN A 657 17.39 -22.11 -7.81
N ARG A 658 16.11 -21.81 -7.60
CA ARG A 658 15.62 -20.59 -6.93
C ARG A 658 16.17 -19.27 -7.51
N VAL A 659 16.16 -19.14 -8.84
CA VAL A 659 16.61 -17.93 -9.56
C VAL A 659 15.54 -17.40 -10.50
N TYR A 660 15.60 -16.11 -10.81
CA TYR A 660 14.72 -15.48 -11.79
C TYR A 660 15.41 -15.33 -13.14
N CYS A 661 14.70 -15.67 -14.21
CA CYS A 661 15.09 -15.39 -15.59
C CYS A 661 14.30 -14.18 -16.07
N VAL A 662 14.99 -13.15 -16.58
CA VAL A 662 14.38 -11.91 -17.04
C VAL A 662 14.79 -11.63 -18.47
N VAL A 663 13.81 -11.30 -19.31
CA VAL A 663 14.02 -10.81 -20.68
C VAL A 663 14.08 -9.29 -20.66
N MET A 664 15.17 -8.76 -21.18
CA MET A 664 15.49 -7.35 -21.23
C MET A 664 15.44 -6.87 -22.67
N ASP A 665 14.88 -5.68 -22.88
CA ASP A 665 14.83 -4.98 -24.17
C ASP A 665 15.52 -3.62 -24.02
N ALA A 666 16.66 -3.49 -24.70
CA ALA A 666 17.42 -2.27 -24.82
C ALA A 666 17.10 -1.60 -26.16
N GLU A 667 16.76 -0.31 -26.10
CA GLU A 667 16.46 0.49 -27.28
C GLU A 667 17.70 1.28 -27.69
N GLU A 668 18.24 0.98 -28.87
CA GLU A 668 19.39 1.64 -29.45
C GLU A 668 19.03 2.34 -30.76
N ILE A 669 19.75 3.40 -31.11
CA ILE A 669 19.48 4.11 -32.36
C ILE A 669 19.96 3.26 -33.54
N CYS A 670 19.07 2.92 -34.46
CA CYS A 670 19.39 2.04 -35.60
C CYS A 670 19.37 2.80 -36.93
N ASN A 671 20.50 2.76 -37.64
CA ASN A 671 20.68 3.32 -38.99
C ASN A 671 20.65 2.25 -40.10
N LYS A 672 20.44 0.98 -39.73
CA LYS A 672 20.43 -0.16 -40.65
C LYS A 672 19.00 -0.68 -40.81
N TYR A 673 18.66 -1.19 -41.98
CA TYR A 673 17.40 -1.90 -42.19
C TYR A 673 17.56 -2.93 -43.31
N TYR A 674 16.69 -3.94 -43.32
CA TYR A 674 16.70 -4.94 -44.38
C TYR A 674 15.77 -4.54 -45.52
N ARG A 675 16.26 -4.69 -46.75
CA ARG A 675 15.48 -4.53 -47.96
C ARG A 675 15.32 -5.88 -48.65
N PHE A 676 14.14 -6.11 -49.20
CA PHE A 676 13.86 -7.26 -50.04
C PHE A 676 14.10 -6.92 -51.52
N ASN A 677 15.05 -7.61 -52.16
CA ASN A 677 15.38 -7.41 -53.57
C ASN A 677 14.80 -8.49 -54.50
N GLY A 678 13.93 -9.38 -54.00
CA GLY A 678 13.25 -10.43 -54.76
C GLY A 678 13.82 -11.84 -54.54
N GLU A 679 15.12 -11.97 -54.26
CA GLU A 679 15.78 -13.27 -53.99
C GLU A 679 16.29 -13.36 -52.54
N ASP A 680 17.06 -12.36 -52.10
CA ASP A 680 17.68 -12.34 -50.77
C ASP A 680 17.34 -11.07 -49.95
N LYS A 681 17.58 -11.17 -48.64
CA LYS A 681 17.54 -10.04 -47.70
C LYS A 681 18.89 -9.32 -47.72
N GLU A 682 18.89 -8.04 -48.08
CA GLU A 682 20.10 -7.21 -48.08
C GLU A 682 20.04 -6.17 -46.94
N LEU A 683 21.10 -6.09 -46.15
CA LEU A 683 21.23 -5.09 -45.09
C LEU A 683 21.71 -3.77 -45.72
N THR A 684 20.88 -2.75 -45.66
CA THR A 684 21.20 -1.40 -46.14
C THR A 684 21.43 -0.48 -44.95
N GLU A 685 22.51 0.31 -44.99
CA GLU A 685 22.80 1.36 -44.02
C GLU A 685 22.63 2.73 -44.69
N GLU A 686 21.72 3.57 -44.18
CA GLU A 686 21.50 4.91 -44.74
C GLU A 686 21.99 5.99 -43.77
N ASN A 687 23.00 6.77 -44.18
CA ASN A 687 23.42 7.95 -43.44
C ASN A 687 22.72 9.23 -43.98
N LYS A 688 21.73 9.75 -43.25
CA LYS A 688 20.95 10.95 -43.60
C LYS A 688 21.43 12.22 -42.90
N GLY A 689 22.59 12.17 -42.24
CA GLY A 689 23.20 13.29 -41.53
C GLY A 689 22.62 13.53 -40.13
N GLU A 690 23.26 14.43 -39.37
CA GLU A 690 23.00 14.64 -37.93
C GLU A 690 21.63 15.21 -37.60
N ARG A 691 20.97 15.88 -38.55
CA ARG A 691 19.62 16.43 -38.36
C ARG A 691 18.52 15.36 -38.45
N PHE A 692 18.83 14.19 -39.03
CA PHE A 692 17.85 13.12 -39.19
C PHE A 692 17.73 12.30 -37.90
N LEU A 693 16.49 12.14 -37.41
CA LEU A 693 16.20 11.30 -36.25
C LEU A 693 16.00 9.86 -36.71
N TYR A 694 16.94 9.00 -36.35
CA TYR A 694 16.89 7.57 -36.62
C TYR A 694 15.86 6.84 -35.75
N PRO A 695 15.25 5.76 -36.25
CA PRO A 695 14.38 4.91 -35.45
C PRO A 695 15.15 4.17 -34.35
N MET A 696 14.44 3.78 -33.29
CA MET A 696 14.98 2.93 -32.23
C MET A 696 14.89 1.47 -32.67
N GLY A 697 16.03 0.79 -32.74
CA GLY A 697 16.13 -0.66 -32.86
C GLY A 697 16.09 -1.32 -31.49
N HIS A 698 15.47 -2.49 -31.41
CA HIS A 698 15.34 -3.27 -30.18
C HIS A 698 16.40 -4.36 -30.14
N GLN A 699 17.17 -4.42 -29.06
CA GLN A 699 18.13 -5.48 -28.77
C GLN A 699 17.70 -6.24 -27.52
N PHE A 700 17.40 -7.53 -27.69
CA PHE A 700 16.93 -8.37 -26.60
C PHE A 700 18.10 -9.12 -25.94
N SER A 701 18.02 -9.29 -24.62
CA SER A 701 18.90 -10.17 -23.88
C SER A 701 18.16 -10.92 -22.78
N VAL A 702 18.64 -12.12 -22.43
CA VAL A 702 18.10 -12.93 -21.33
C VAL A 702 19.13 -12.97 -20.22
N VAL A 703 18.73 -12.58 -19.01
CA VAL A 703 19.61 -12.47 -17.83
C VAL A 703 19.08 -13.26 -16.65
N LEU A 704 19.99 -13.73 -15.79
CA LEU A 704 19.65 -14.32 -14.49
C LEU A 704 19.71 -13.25 -13.41
N VAL A 705 18.71 -13.24 -12.53
CA VAL A 705 18.64 -12.39 -11.34
C VAL A 705 18.59 -13.29 -10.11
N ASN A 706 19.52 -13.09 -9.19
CA ASN A 706 19.56 -13.82 -7.93
C ASN A 706 18.66 -13.11 -6.89
N PRO A 707 17.63 -13.77 -6.32
CA PRO A 707 16.76 -13.16 -5.31
C PRO A 707 17.43 -12.81 -3.98
N ALA A 708 18.63 -13.36 -3.67
CA ALA A 708 19.33 -12.99 -2.44
C ALA A 708 19.83 -11.53 -2.49
N ALA A 709 20.55 -11.16 -3.56
CA ALA A 709 21.09 -9.80 -3.73
C ALA A 709 20.19 -8.88 -4.56
N TRP A 710 19.32 -9.45 -5.40
CA TRP A 710 18.57 -8.75 -6.46
C TRP A 710 19.47 -8.06 -7.49
N GLU A 711 20.59 -8.69 -7.80
CA GLU A 711 21.52 -8.26 -8.83
C GLU A 711 21.49 -9.24 -10.00
N ILE A 712 21.83 -8.72 -11.19
CA ILE A 712 22.02 -9.55 -12.38
C ILE A 712 23.30 -10.37 -12.17
N VAL A 713 23.23 -11.68 -12.38
CA VAL A 713 24.40 -12.55 -12.28
C VAL A 713 25.40 -12.17 -13.39
N PRO A 714 26.63 -11.74 -13.05
CA PRO A 714 27.61 -11.33 -14.05
C PRO A 714 27.93 -12.44 -15.05
N ASP A 715 28.26 -12.07 -16.29
CA ASP A 715 28.75 -12.99 -17.34
C ASP A 715 27.78 -14.13 -17.72
N THR A 716 26.50 -14.01 -17.34
CA THR A 716 25.42 -14.96 -17.70
C THR A 716 24.42 -14.39 -18.70
N ALA A 717 24.59 -13.15 -19.15
CA ALA A 717 23.68 -12.53 -20.10
C ALA A 717 23.78 -13.20 -21.48
N ILE A 718 22.66 -13.69 -22.01
CA ILE A 718 22.54 -14.19 -23.38
C ILE A 718 22.07 -13.02 -24.24
N ALA A 719 22.97 -12.48 -25.07
CA ALA A 719 22.62 -11.49 -26.08
C ALA A 719 22.06 -12.20 -27.32
N LEU A 720 20.90 -11.75 -27.78
CA LEU A 720 20.25 -12.27 -28.99
C LEU A 720 20.74 -11.50 -30.23
N GLU A 721 20.40 -12.02 -31.40
CA GLU A 721 20.80 -11.40 -32.67
C GLU A 721 20.04 -10.11 -32.95
N ASP A 722 20.58 -9.25 -33.81
CA ASP A 722 19.90 -8.03 -34.24
C ASP A 722 18.55 -8.37 -34.89
N TRP A 723 17.51 -7.60 -34.54
CA TRP A 723 16.13 -7.83 -34.97
C TRP A 723 15.49 -9.13 -34.48
N GLU A 724 16.15 -9.87 -33.60
CA GLU A 724 15.58 -11.04 -32.92
C GLU A 724 14.85 -10.61 -31.65
N HIS A 725 13.52 -10.70 -31.68
CA HIS A 725 12.66 -10.31 -30.56
C HIS A 725 12.24 -11.54 -29.77
N VAL A 726 12.37 -11.48 -28.44
CA VAL A 726 11.79 -12.52 -27.58
C VAL A 726 10.29 -12.29 -27.46
N VAL A 727 9.51 -13.29 -27.86
CA VAL A 727 8.04 -13.24 -27.78
C VAL A 727 7.52 -14.03 -26.57
N SER A 728 8.16 -15.15 -26.24
CA SER A 728 7.70 -16.04 -25.17
C SER A 728 8.86 -16.59 -24.34
N LEU A 729 8.76 -16.47 -23.02
CA LEU A 729 9.66 -17.04 -22.02
C LEU A 729 8.82 -17.83 -21.02
N LYS A 730 9.06 -19.14 -20.88
CA LYS A 730 8.40 -19.98 -19.87
C LYS A 730 9.36 -20.99 -19.24
N ASN A 731 9.10 -21.30 -17.96
CA ASN A 731 9.64 -22.48 -17.31
C ASN A 731 8.80 -23.68 -17.77
N VAL A 732 9.44 -24.66 -18.40
CA VAL A 732 8.82 -25.84 -18.97
C VAL A 732 9.32 -27.10 -18.28
N SER A 733 8.40 -27.91 -17.78
CA SER A 733 8.74 -29.21 -17.20
C SER A 733 8.65 -30.29 -18.29
N LEU A 734 9.81 -30.78 -18.73
CA LEU A 734 9.93 -31.76 -19.82
C LEU A 734 10.29 -33.14 -19.26
N ALA A 735 9.90 -34.19 -19.99
CA ALA A 735 10.21 -35.57 -19.62
C ALA A 735 11.73 -35.81 -19.60
N TYR A 736 12.24 -36.31 -18.48
CA TYR A 736 13.67 -36.59 -18.30
C TYR A 736 13.85 -37.87 -17.49
N GLU A 737 14.51 -38.87 -18.07
CA GLU A 737 14.68 -40.20 -17.48
C GLU A 737 15.56 -40.21 -16.23
N GLY A 738 16.43 -39.21 -16.05
CA GLY A 738 17.31 -39.11 -14.89
C GLY A 738 16.67 -38.53 -13.63
N ALA A 739 15.47 -37.95 -13.71
CA ALA A 739 14.78 -37.36 -12.57
C ALA A 739 13.81 -38.36 -11.91
N ARG A 740 13.73 -38.38 -10.57
CA ARG A 740 12.81 -39.26 -9.82
C ARG A 740 11.33 -39.01 -10.15
N SER A 741 10.97 -37.77 -10.44
CA SER A 741 9.64 -37.36 -10.90
C SER A 741 9.35 -37.73 -12.36
N GLY A 742 10.40 -38.10 -13.12
CA GLY A 742 10.36 -38.22 -14.58
C GLY A 742 10.28 -36.90 -15.32
N LEU A 743 10.33 -35.75 -14.63
CA LEU A 743 10.27 -34.41 -15.20
C LEU A 743 11.43 -33.56 -14.69
N LYS A 744 12.01 -32.75 -15.57
CA LYS A 744 13.01 -31.72 -15.24
C LYS A 744 12.58 -30.37 -15.79
N GLU A 745 12.85 -29.30 -15.03
CA GLU A 745 12.58 -27.92 -15.46
C GLU A 745 13.65 -27.39 -16.41
N TYR A 746 13.21 -26.72 -17.47
CA TYR A 746 14.06 -26.01 -18.43
C TYR A 746 13.47 -24.63 -18.72
N ILE A 747 14.31 -23.70 -19.17
CA ILE A 747 13.89 -22.38 -19.63
C ILE A 747 13.76 -22.41 -21.15
N ALA A 748 12.53 -22.28 -21.64
CA ALA A 748 12.25 -22.19 -23.06
C ALA A 748 12.04 -20.74 -23.48
N VAL A 749 12.74 -20.32 -24.53
CA VAL A 749 12.65 -18.99 -25.15
C VAL A 749 12.22 -19.15 -26.60
N GLY A 750 11.13 -18.48 -26.96
CA GLY A 750 10.61 -18.40 -28.32
C GLY A 750 10.88 -17.02 -28.88
N THR A 751 11.59 -16.98 -30.00
CA THR A 751 12.01 -15.73 -30.62
C THR A 751 11.43 -15.56 -32.02
N ASN A 752 11.45 -14.32 -32.47
CA ASN A 752 10.99 -13.93 -33.79
C ASN A 752 11.92 -12.88 -34.41
N PHE A 753 12.37 -13.12 -35.64
CA PHE A 753 13.10 -12.15 -36.44
C PHE A 753 12.16 -11.19 -37.14
N ASN A 754 12.23 -9.90 -36.79
CA ASN A 754 11.33 -8.85 -37.28
C ASN A 754 12.09 -7.84 -38.16
N TYR A 755 12.08 -8.04 -39.48
CA TYR A 755 12.86 -7.22 -40.42
C TYR A 755 12.05 -6.15 -41.16
N SER A 756 10.74 -6.35 -41.35
CA SER A 756 9.71 -5.45 -41.91
C SER A 756 8.49 -6.32 -42.31
N GLU A 757 7.40 -5.72 -42.77
CA GLU A 757 6.24 -6.44 -43.36
C GLU A 757 6.59 -7.19 -44.66
N ASP A 758 7.49 -6.64 -45.46
CA ASP A 758 7.85 -7.18 -46.78
C ASP A 758 8.70 -8.46 -46.71
N ILE A 759 9.31 -8.75 -45.55
CA ILE A 759 10.24 -9.87 -45.36
C ILE A 759 9.56 -10.94 -44.50
N THR A 760 9.62 -12.20 -44.94
CA THR A 760 9.05 -13.31 -44.18
C THR A 760 9.72 -13.45 -42.82
N SER A 761 8.93 -13.34 -41.77
CA SER A 761 9.39 -13.50 -40.38
C SER A 761 9.67 -14.97 -40.07
N ARG A 762 10.85 -15.26 -39.52
CA ARG A 762 11.29 -16.59 -39.05
C ARG A 762 11.46 -16.55 -37.55
N GLY A 763 11.36 -17.69 -36.88
CA GLY A 763 11.55 -17.78 -35.44
C GLY A 763 12.63 -18.76 -35.06
N ARG A 764 13.10 -18.69 -33.81
CA ARG A 764 14.04 -19.63 -33.23
C ARG A 764 13.52 -20.10 -31.87
N LEU A 765 13.76 -21.36 -31.59
CA LEU A 765 13.42 -21.99 -30.31
C LEU A 765 14.72 -22.29 -29.57
N LEU A 766 14.86 -21.69 -28.40
CA LEU A 766 16.03 -21.84 -27.53
C LEU A 766 15.59 -22.53 -26.24
N LEU A 767 16.29 -23.59 -25.87
CA LEU A 767 16.07 -24.32 -24.61
C LEU A 767 17.35 -24.29 -23.79
N TYR A 768 17.24 -23.72 -22.59
CA TYR A 768 18.35 -23.59 -21.65
C TYR A 768 18.08 -24.38 -20.37
N ASP A 769 19.14 -24.97 -19.83
CA ASP A 769 19.21 -25.56 -18.50
C ASP A 769 19.98 -24.59 -17.59
N ILE A 770 19.61 -24.50 -16.31
CA ILE A 770 20.34 -23.69 -15.34
C ILE A 770 21.14 -24.64 -14.48
N ILE A 771 22.47 -24.53 -14.57
CA ILE A 771 23.39 -25.41 -13.85
C ILE A 771 24.10 -24.66 -12.74
N GLU A 772 24.39 -25.37 -11.65
CA GLU A 772 25.28 -24.89 -10.62
C GLU A 772 26.74 -25.11 -11.02
N VAL A 773 27.53 -24.05 -10.97
CA VAL A 773 28.96 -24.00 -11.28
C VAL A 773 29.68 -23.49 -10.04
N VAL A 774 30.95 -23.85 -9.89
CA VAL A 774 31.80 -23.29 -8.84
C VAL A 774 31.91 -21.77 -9.04
N PRO A 775 31.54 -20.94 -8.05
CA PRO A 775 31.58 -19.49 -8.19
C PRO A 775 33.02 -18.99 -8.32
N GLU A 776 33.20 -17.87 -9.02
CA GLU A 776 34.50 -17.24 -9.14
C GLU A 776 34.96 -16.71 -7.77
N PRO A 777 36.25 -16.82 -7.41
CA PRO A 777 36.77 -16.27 -6.17
C PRO A 777 36.44 -14.77 -6.04
N GLY A 778 35.70 -14.39 -4.99
CA GLY A 778 35.27 -13.01 -4.75
C GLY A 778 33.91 -12.62 -5.35
N LYS A 779 33.27 -13.49 -6.16
CA LYS A 779 31.93 -13.28 -6.71
C LYS A 779 31.02 -14.50 -6.41
N PRO A 780 30.38 -14.57 -5.22
CA PRO A 780 29.52 -15.70 -4.87
C PRO A 780 28.27 -15.83 -5.77
N LEU A 781 27.87 -14.74 -6.44
CA LEU A 781 26.69 -14.71 -7.31
C LEU A 781 26.84 -15.57 -8.57
N THR A 782 28.07 -15.83 -9.05
CA THR A 782 28.31 -16.60 -10.28
C THR A 782 28.17 -18.12 -10.09
N LYS A 783 27.43 -18.54 -9.06
CA LYS A 783 27.11 -19.96 -8.80
C LYS A 783 26.23 -20.55 -9.91
N HIS A 784 25.39 -19.75 -10.57
CA HIS A 784 24.46 -20.24 -11.57
C HIS A 784 24.83 -19.76 -12.97
N LYS A 785 24.70 -20.63 -13.98
CA LYS A 785 24.98 -20.31 -15.38
C LYS A 785 23.98 -20.99 -16.32
N PHE A 786 23.68 -20.35 -17.45
CA PHE A 786 22.93 -20.97 -18.54
C PHE A 786 23.79 -22.01 -19.26
N LYS A 787 23.22 -23.20 -19.45
CA LYS A 787 23.70 -24.23 -20.36
C LYS A 787 22.73 -24.34 -21.51
N GLU A 788 23.21 -24.08 -22.71
CA GLU A 788 22.45 -24.30 -23.94
C GLU A 788 22.22 -25.80 -24.14
N VAL A 789 20.96 -26.18 -24.31
CA VAL A 789 20.58 -27.57 -24.59
C VAL A 789 20.18 -27.70 -26.05
N ILE A 790 19.28 -26.84 -26.53
CA ILE A 790 18.74 -26.92 -27.89
C ILE A 790 18.60 -25.52 -28.47
N VAL A 791 19.09 -25.34 -29.70
CA VAL A 791 18.84 -24.17 -30.54
C VAL A 791 18.32 -24.67 -31.89
N LYS A 792 17.07 -24.32 -32.20
CA LYS A 792 16.42 -24.82 -33.42
C LYS A 792 15.68 -23.71 -34.14
N ASP A 793 16.11 -23.42 -35.36
CA ASP A 793 15.43 -22.48 -36.24
C ASP A 793 14.11 -23.08 -36.74
N GLN A 794 13.09 -22.22 -36.77
CA GLN A 794 11.74 -22.56 -37.20
C GLN A 794 11.37 -21.74 -38.44
N LYS A 795 10.61 -22.36 -39.34
CA LYS A 795 10.19 -21.76 -40.61
C LYS A 795 9.23 -20.56 -40.44
N GLY A 796 8.67 -20.38 -39.24
CA GLY A 796 7.80 -19.26 -38.89
C GLY A 796 8.10 -18.74 -37.49
N PRO A 797 7.48 -17.63 -37.09
CA PRO A 797 7.68 -17.01 -35.78
C PRO A 797 7.27 -17.97 -34.66
N VAL A 798 8.11 -18.12 -33.64
CA VAL A 798 7.76 -18.88 -32.43
C VAL A 798 7.04 -17.92 -31.48
N SER A 799 5.71 -17.90 -31.56
CA SER A 799 4.90 -16.85 -30.94
C SER A 799 4.48 -17.15 -29.49
N ALA A 800 4.34 -18.41 -29.12
CA ALA A 800 4.00 -18.83 -27.77
C ALA A 800 4.59 -20.19 -27.45
N ILE A 801 4.99 -20.42 -26.20
CA ILE A 801 5.50 -21.69 -25.71
C ILE A 801 4.74 -22.10 -24.44
N SER A 802 4.56 -23.41 -24.24
CA SER A 802 4.11 -24.03 -22.98
C SER A 802 4.61 -25.48 -22.90
N HIS A 803 4.22 -26.20 -21.86
CA HIS A 803 4.51 -27.64 -21.70
C HIS A 803 3.23 -28.43 -21.37
N VAL A 804 3.16 -29.69 -21.77
CA VAL A 804 2.00 -30.57 -21.53
C VAL A 804 2.50 -31.98 -21.30
N CYS A 805 2.20 -32.58 -20.15
CA CYS A 805 2.58 -33.97 -19.83
C CYS A 805 4.05 -34.34 -20.14
N GLY A 806 5.00 -33.42 -19.92
CA GLY A 806 6.42 -33.64 -20.23
C GLY A 806 6.83 -33.38 -21.70
N PHE A 807 5.91 -32.95 -22.55
CA PHE A 807 6.17 -32.53 -23.93
C PHE A 807 6.23 -31.00 -24.02
N LEU A 808 7.03 -30.51 -24.96
CA LEU A 808 7.13 -29.09 -25.29
C LEU A 808 6.06 -28.73 -26.31
N VAL A 809 5.32 -27.65 -26.07
CA VAL A 809 4.29 -27.16 -27.00
C VAL A 809 4.68 -25.76 -27.45
N GLY A 810 4.73 -25.52 -28.76
CA GLY A 810 5.00 -24.19 -29.30
C GLY A 810 4.12 -23.86 -30.49
N ALA A 811 3.66 -22.61 -30.52
CA ALA A 811 3.00 -22.04 -31.67
C ALA A 811 4.06 -21.50 -32.63
N VAL A 812 4.04 -22.00 -33.87
CA VAL A 812 4.93 -21.59 -34.95
C VAL A 812 4.07 -21.12 -36.11
N GLY A 813 3.98 -19.80 -36.30
CA GLY A 813 3.07 -19.18 -37.26
C GLY A 813 1.61 -19.56 -37.00
N GLN A 814 0.96 -20.19 -37.98
CA GLN A 814 -0.45 -20.61 -37.91
C GLN A 814 -0.63 -22.05 -37.41
N LYS A 815 0.39 -22.68 -36.84
CA LYS A 815 0.33 -24.07 -36.36
C LYS A 815 0.84 -24.18 -34.93
N VAL A 816 0.26 -25.10 -34.17
CA VAL A 816 0.77 -25.49 -32.86
C VAL A 816 1.41 -26.86 -33.00
N TYR A 817 2.68 -26.96 -32.60
CA TYR A 817 3.48 -28.17 -32.62
C TYR A 817 3.67 -28.70 -31.21
N LEU A 818 3.72 -30.03 -31.11
CA LEU A 818 4.09 -30.76 -29.90
C LEU A 818 5.40 -31.50 -30.17
N TRP A 819 6.43 -31.23 -29.37
CA TRP A 819 7.73 -31.86 -29.47
C TRP A 819 8.04 -32.70 -28.25
N GLN A 820 8.72 -33.82 -28.49
CA GLN A 820 9.34 -34.62 -27.44
C GLN A 820 10.84 -34.41 -27.50
N MET A 821 11.45 -34.16 -26.35
CA MET A 821 12.90 -34.12 -26.21
C MET A 821 13.44 -35.56 -26.16
N LYS A 822 14.36 -35.89 -27.08
CA LYS A 822 15.08 -37.17 -27.13
C LYS A 822 16.49 -36.93 -27.63
N ASP A 823 17.49 -37.51 -26.96
CA ASP A 823 18.90 -37.45 -27.37
C ASP A 823 19.37 -36.01 -27.69
N ASP A 824 18.98 -35.04 -26.83
CA ASP A 824 19.25 -33.60 -26.99
C ASP A 824 18.70 -32.94 -28.29
N ASP A 825 17.74 -33.56 -28.98
CA ASP A 825 16.97 -32.94 -30.07
C ASP A 825 15.44 -32.95 -29.79
N LEU A 826 14.72 -32.06 -30.48
CA LEU A 826 13.28 -31.95 -30.46
C LEU A 826 12.65 -32.69 -31.65
N VAL A 827 12.03 -33.82 -31.36
CA VAL A 827 11.29 -34.63 -32.34
C VAL A 827 9.82 -34.21 -32.36
N GLY A 828 9.30 -33.89 -33.53
CA GLY A 828 7.88 -33.55 -33.71
C GLY A 828 6.98 -34.77 -33.50
N VAL A 829 6.02 -34.65 -32.59
CA VAL A 829 5.06 -35.71 -32.24
C VAL A 829 3.71 -35.45 -32.92
N ALA A 830 3.17 -34.25 -32.76
CA ALA A 830 1.87 -33.86 -33.27
C ALA A 830 1.88 -32.40 -33.71
N PHE A 831 0.94 -32.04 -34.59
CA PHE A 831 0.67 -30.65 -34.92
C PHE A 831 -0.82 -30.46 -35.15
N ILE A 832 -1.29 -29.22 -35.02
CA ILE A 832 -2.64 -28.81 -35.38
C ILE A 832 -2.62 -27.42 -36.00
N ASP A 833 -3.46 -27.21 -37.00
CA ASP A 833 -3.64 -25.90 -37.61
C ASP A 833 -4.50 -25.01 -36.70
N THR A 834 -4.03 -23.78 -36.50
CA THR A 834 -4.71 -22.73 -35.73
C THR A 834 -5.16 -21.62 -36.68
N ASN A 835 -5.62 -20.50 -36.13
CA ASN A 835 -6.22 -19.43 -36.90
C ASN A 835 -5.17 -18.43 -37.45
N ILE A 836 -4.97 -17.30 -36.77
CA ILE A 836 -4.20 -16.17 -37.31
C ILE A 836 -2.84 -16.11 -36.63
N PHE A 837 -2.83 -15.86 -35.32
CA PHE A 837 -1.61 -15.69 -34.55
C PHE A 837 -1.89 -16.03 -33.10
N VAL A 838 -1.24 -17.08 -32.61
CA VAL A 838 -1.35 -17.52 -31.22
C VAL A 838 -0.31 -16.79 -30.39
N HIS A 839 -0.71 -15.84 -29.55
CA HIS A 839 0.23 -15.08 -28.73
C HIS A 839 0.41 -15.64 -27.32
N GLN A 840 -0.57 -16.40 -26.80
CA GLN A 840 -0.50 -16.99 -25.47
C GLN A 840 -1.05 -18.42 -25.46
N MET A 841 -0.40 -19.31 -24.73
CA MET A 841 -0.86 -20.68 -24.49
C MET A 841 -0.67 -21.04 -23.02
N VAL A 842 -1.72 -21.55 -22.38
CA VAL A 842 -1.65 -22.04 -21.00
C VAL A 842 -2.15 -23.47 -20.97
N SER A 843 -1.49 -24.33 -20.21
CA SER A 843 -1.81 -25.76 -20.14
C SER A 843 -2.14 -26.19 -18.72
N ILE A 844 -3.04 -27.15 -18.60
CA ILE A 844 -3.34 -27.83 -17.34
C ILE A 844 -3.55 -29.31 -17.63
N LYS A 845 -2.73 -30.17 -17.00
CA LYS A 845 -2.71 -31.61 -17.30
C LYS A 845 -2.57 -31.84 -18.82
N SER A 846 -3.57 -32.45 -19.47
CA SER A 846 -3.59 -32.74 -20.91
C SER A 846 -4.35 -31.70 -21.76
N LEU A 847 -4.86 -30.62 -21.14
CA LEU A 847 -5.61 -29.57 -21.83
C LEU A 847 -4.70 -28.38 -22.12
N ILE A 848 -4.92 -27.74 -23.26
CA ILE A 848 -4.19 -26.56 -23.71
C ILE A 848 -5.21 -25.51 -24.12
N LEU A 849 -5.16 -24.37 -23.46
CA LEU A 849 -5.93 -23.20 -23.84
C LEU A 849 -5.05 -22.31 -24.73
N VAL A 850 -5.51 -22.09 -25.95
CA VAL A 850 -4.84 -21.32 -26.98
C VAL A 850 -5.58 -19.99 -27.14
N ALA A 851 -4.86 -18.88 -27.02
CA ALA A 851 -5.37 -17.55 -27.27
C ALA A 851 -4.89 -17.05 -28.63
N ASP A 852 -5.84 -16.69 -29.50
CA ASP A 852 -5.57 -16.02 -30.76
C ASP A 852 -5.80 -14.52 -30.61
N VAL A 853 -4.99 -13.72 -31.32
CA VAL A 853 -5.07 -12.25 -31.28
C VAL A 853 -6.41 -11.71 -31.76
N TYR A 854 -7.11 -12.40 -32.67
CA TYR A 854 -8.40 -11.94 -33.24
C TYR A 854 -9.54 -12.97 -33.13
N LYS A 855 -9.22 -14.26 -33.06
CA LYS A 855 -10.18 -15.38 -33.07
C LYS A 855 -10.43 -15.97 -31.68
N SER A 856 -10.40 -15.13 -30.64
CA SER A 856 -10.76 -15.51 -29.27
C SER A 856 -9.92 -16.72 -28.79
N VAL A 857 -10.52 -17.61 -28.01
CA VAL A 857 -9.86 -18.77 -27.40
C VAL A 857 -10.32 -20.09 -27.99
N SER A 858 -9.38 -21.03 -28.09
CA SER A 858 -9.59 -22.42 -28.50
C SER A 858 -9.03 -23.38 -27.45
N LEU A 859 -9.80 -24.43 -27.14
CA LEU A 859 -9.41 -25.48 -26.20
C LEU A 859 -8.95 -26.71 -26.98
N LEU A 860 -7.68 -27.08 -26.81
CA LEU A 860 -7.10 -28.30 -27.34
C LEU A 860 -6.93 -29.35 -26.25
N ARG A 861 -6.95 -30.61 -26.65
CA ARG A 861 -6.62 -31.76 -25.81
C ARG A 861 -5.55 -32.61 -26.46
N PHE A 862 -4.50 -32.89 -25.70
CA PHE A 862 -3.51 -33.88 -26.03
C PHE A 862 -3.97 -35.27 -25.56
N GLN A 863 -3.95 -36.24 -26.47
CA GLN A 863 -4.21 -37.63 -26.16
C GLN A 863 -2.89 -38.40 -26.25
N ASP A 864 -2.34 -38.77 -25.10
CA ASP A 864 -1.02 -39.40 -25.01
C ASP A 864 -1.00 -40.78 -25.69
N GLU A 865 -2.06 -41.57 -25.52
CA GLU A 865 -2.22 -42.91 -26.12
C GLU A 865 -2.07 -42.89 -27.65
N PHE A 866 -2.66 -41.90 -28.30
CA PHE A 866 -2.66 -41.78 -29.77
C PHE A 866 -1.60 -40.81 -30.28
N ARG A 867 -0.90 -40.09 -29.39
CA ARG A 867 0.02 -38.99 -29.73
C ARG A 867 -0.60 -37.97 -30.69
N THR A 868 -1.86 -37.59 -30.46
CA THR A 868 -2.57 -36.61 -31.29
C THR A 868 -3.04 -35.39 -30.50
N LEU A 869 -3.06 -34.24 -31.17
CA LEU A 869 -3.69 -33.02 -30.70
C LEU A 869 -5.08 -32.89 -31.34
N SER A 870 -6.10 -32.67 -30.52
CA SER A 870 -7.49 -32.54 -30.95
C SER A 870 -8.08 -31.22 -30.49
N LEU A 871 -8.82 -30.54 -31.37
CA LEU A 871 -9.63 -29.37 -31.01
C LEU A 871 -10.90 -29.85 -30.29
N VAL A 872 -11.03 -29.50 -29.02
CA VAL A 872 -12.19 -29.88 -28.19
C VAL A 872 -13.33 -28.89 -28.40
N SER A 873 -13.03 -27.59 -28.30
CA SER A 873 -14.03 -26.53 -28.33
C SER A 873 -13.37 -25.20 -28.68
N ARG A 874 -14.14 -24.23 -29.21
CA ARG A 874 -13.67 -22.86 -29.44
C ARG A 874 -14.80 -21.85 -29.28
N ASP A 875 -14.45 -20.59 -29.08
CA ASP A 875 -15.40 -19.50 -29.28
C ASP A 875 -15.47 -19.13 -30.77
N TYR A 876 -16.67 -18.78 -31.24
CA TYR A 876 -16.90 -18.38 -32.63
C TYR A 876 -16.90 -16.86 -32.80
N HIS A 877 -17.02 -16.11 -31.71
CA HIS A 877 -17.01 -14.65 -31.75
C HIS A 877 -15.58 -14.14 -31.84
N PRO A 878 -15.33 -13.11 -32.66
CA PRO A 878 -14.05 -12.44 -32.66
C PRO A 878 -13.87 -11.69 -31.34
N LEU A 879 -12.72 -11.91 -30.71
CA LEU A 879 -12.33 -11.26 -29.46
C LEU A 879 -10.82 -11.05 -29.51
N ASN A 880 -10.40 -9.82 -29.21
CA ASN A 880 -8.98 -9.48 -29.12
C ASN A 880 -8.48 -9.82 -27.72
N VAL A 881 -7.83 -10.97 -27.59
CA VAL A 881 -7.42 -11.51 -26.29
C VAL A 881 -6.07 -10.93 -25.88
N TYR A 882 -5.98 -10.44 -24.64
CA TYR A 882 -4.72 -10.01 -24.04
C TYR A 882 -4.07 -11.14 -23.24
N GLN A 883 -4.80 -11.72 -22.29
CA GLN A 883 -4.28 -12.77 -21.42
C GLN A 883 -5.35 -13.82 -21.14
N VAL A 884 -4.92 -15.07 -20.93
CA VAL A 884 -5.79 -16.19 -20.57
C VAL A 884 -5.22 -16.94 -19.38
N GLU A 885 -6.11 -17.50 -18.55
CA GLU A 885 -5.76 -18.39 -17.45
C GLU A 885 -6.95 -19.30 -17.12
N TYR A 886 -6.70 -20.40 -16.41
CA TYR A 886 -7.77 -21.25 -15.92
C TYR A 886 -8.43 -20.67 -14.66
N LEU A 887 -9.70 -21.04 -14.43
CA LEU A 887 -10.41 -20.79 -13.18
C LEU A 887 -10.80 -22.16 -12.60
N VAL A 888 -10.23 -22.52 -11.45
CA VAL A 888 -10.41 -23.86 -10.87
C VAL A 888 -11.35 -23.77 -9.67
N ASP A 889 -12.53 -24.37 -9.81
CA ASP A 889 -13.59 -24.40 -8.81
C ASP A 889 -13.94 -25.85 -8.48
N ASN A 890 -13.20 -26.46 -7.55
CA ASN A 890 -13.32 -27.87 -7.17
C ASN A 890 -13.21 -28.81 -8.39
N THR A 891 -14.34 -29.33 -8.85
CA THR A 891 -14.46 -30.22 -10.03
C THR A 891 -14.73 -29.47 -11.32
N ASN A 892 -15.11 -28.19 -11.25
CA ASN A 892 -15.42 -27.35 -12.39
C ASN A 892 -14.17 -26.60 -12.86
N LEU A 893 -14.04 -26.50 -14.18
CA LEU A 893 -12.98 -25.74 -14.83
C LEU A 893 -13.59 -24.64 -15.70
N GLY A 894 -13.26 -23.39 -15.40
CA GLY A 894 -13.53 -22.23 -16.23
C GLY A 894 -12.27 -21.77 -16.95
N PHE A 895 -12.47 -20.94 -17.98
CA PHE A 895 -11.42 -20.28 -18.73
C PHE A 895 -11.62 -18.77 -18.59
N LEU A 896 -10.70 -18.10 -17.91
CA LEU A 896 -10.70 -16.66 -17.72
C LEU A 896 -9.94 -16.00 -18.88
N VAL A 897 -10.57 -15.03 -19.51
CA VAL A 897 -10.05 -14.33 -20.69
C VAL A 897 -10.13 -12.83 -20.46
N ALA A 898 -9.01 -12.14 -20.62
CA ALA A 898 -8.95 -10.68 -20.64
C ALA A 898 -8.90 -10.15 -22.08
N ASP A 899 -9.61 -9.07 -22.37
CA ASP A 899 -9.68 -8.47 -23.70
C ASP A 899 -9.08 -7.05 -23.78
N ASP A 900 -9.01 -6.51 -25.01
CA ASP A 900 -8.48 -5.17 -25.29
C ASP A 900 -9.32 -4.01 -24.72
N GLN A 901 -10.61 -4.25 -24.50
CA GLN A 901 -11.60 -3.33 -23.93
C GLN A 901 -11.63 -3.40 -22.41
N ALA A 902 -10.66 -4.06 -21.77
CA ALA A 902 -10.56 -4.19 -20.32
C ALA A 902 -11.75 -4.93 -19.66
N ASN A 903 -12.29 -5.93 -20.36
CA ASN A 903 -13.24 -6.90 -19.82
C ASN A 903 -12.53 -8.19 -19.39
N LEU A 904 -13.11 -8.83 -18.38
CA LEU A 904 -12.83 -10.19 -17.96
C LEU A 904 -14.04 -11.05 -18.31
N ILE A 905 -13.79 -12.14 -19.03
CA ILE A 905 -14.82 -13.04 -19.54
C ILE A 905 -14.49 -14.45 -19.07
N THR A 906 -15.47 -15.12 -18.47
CA THR A 906 -15.36 -16.52 -18.03
C THR A 906 -16.11 -17.41 -18.99
N TYR A 907 -15.37 -18.27 -19.70
CA TYR A 907 -15.92 -19.34 -20.52
C TYR A 907 -15.95 -20.67 -19.76
N MET A 908 -16.86 -21.55 -20.13
CA MET A 908 -16.92 -22.93 -19.64
C MET A 908 -17.18 -23.90 -20.80
N TYR A 909 -16.63 -25.10 -20.69
CA TYR A 909 -16.92 -26.21 -21.57
C TYR A 909 -18.04 -27.08 -20.97
N GLN A 910 -19.23 -27.04 -21.57
CA GLN A 910 -20.41 -27.80 -21.11
C GLN A 910 -21.08 -28.49 -22.30
N PRO A 911 -20.62 -29.69 -22.70
CA PRO A 911 -21.14 -30.39 -23.89
C PRO A 911 -22.61 -30.81 -23.76
N GLU A 912 -23.08 -31.01 -22.53
CA GLU A 912 -24.48 -31.32 -22.22
C GLU A 912 -25.44 -30.16 -22.53
N SER A 913 -24.93 -28.92 -22.54
CA SER A 913 -25.74 -27.76 -22.90
C SER A 913 -25.98 -27.71 -24.39
N ARG A 914 -27.26 -27.58 -24.79
CA ARG A 914 -27.66 -27.44 -26.20
C ARG A 914 -27.00 -26.25 -26.89
N GLU A 915 -26.73 -25.17 -26.16
CA GLU A 915 -26.08 -23.95 -26.69
C GLU A 915 -24.65 -24.19 -27.17
N SER A 916 -23.99 -25.24 -26.66
CA SER A 916 -22.60 -25.59 -26.99
C SER A 916 -22.47 -26.34 -28.32
N PHE A 917 -23.59 -26.66 -28.98
CA PHE A 917 -23.61 -27.53 -30.18
C PHE A 917 -22.89 -28.88 -29.93
N GLY A 918 -23.21 -29.54 -28.82
CA GLY A 918 -22.58 -30.81 -28.45
C GLY A 918 -21.11 -30.66 -28.01
N GLY A 919 -20.76 -29.51 -27.43
CA GLY A 919 -19.42 -29.21 -26.91
C GLY A 919 -18.50 -28.45 -27.87
N GLN A 920 -18.83 -28.32 -29.15
CA GLN A 920 -17.97 -27.63 -30.12
C GLN A 920 -17.77 -26.14 -29.82
N ARG A 921 -18.76 -25.50 -29.18
CA ARG A 921 -18.75 -24.08 -28.83
C ARG A 921 -18.56 -23.87 -27.33
N LEU A 922 -17.61 -23.00 -26.98
CA LEU A 922 -17.41 -22.53 -25.61
C LEU A 922 -18.53 -21.57 -25.19
N LEU A 923 -19.02 -21.73 -23.96
CA LEU A 923 -20.12 -20.92 -23.44
C LEU A 923 -19.60 -19.85 -22.48
N ARG A 924 -19.97 -18.59 -22.76
CA ARG A 924 -19.72 -17.48 -21.85
C ARG A 924 -20.68 -17.56 -20.66
N LYS A 925 -20.14 -17.72 -19.45
CA LYS A 925 -20.91 -17.82 -18.20
C LYS A 925 -20.76 -16.60 -17.31
N GLY A 926 -19.66 -15.86 -17.43
CA GLY A 926 -19.44 -14.63 -16.68
C GLY A 926 -18.80 -13.57 -17.55
N ASP A 927 -19.14 -12.32 -17.29
CA ASP A 927 -18.57 -11.13 -17.91
C ASP A 927 -18.53 -10.00 -16.89
N TYR A 928 -17.41 -9.28 -16.88
CA TYR A 928 -17.15 -8.19 -15.95
C TYR A 928 -16.22 -7.16 -16.59
N HIS A 929 -16.60 -5.89 -16.58
CA HIS A 929 -15.73 -4.81 -17.04
C HIS A 929 -14.85 -4.29 -15.89
N LEU A 930 -13.54 -4.52 -15.98
CA LEU A 930 -12.57 -4.05 -15.01
C LEU A 930 -12.23 -2.57 -15.23
N GLY A 931 -12.09 -2.16 -16.50
CA GLY A 931 -11.69 -0.81 -16.93
C GLY A 931 -10.18 -0.57 -16.98
N GLN A 932 -9.38 -1.58 -16.59
CA GLN A 932 -7.95 -1.62 -16.83
C GLN A 932 -7.58 -2.89 -17.60
N ARG A 933 -6.60 -2.81 -18.50
CA ARG A 933 -6.16 -3.95 -19.31
C ARG A 933 -5.28 -4.88 -18.48
N VAL A 934 -5.58 -6.18 -18.50
CA VAL A 934 -4.82 -7.21 -17.78
C VAL A 934 -3.82 -7.86 -18.71
N ASN A 935 -2.55 -7.91 -18.30
CA ASN A 935 -1.46 -8.47 -19.12
C ASN A 935 -0.86 -9.77 -18.56
N ALA A 936 -0.94 -9.96 -17.24
CA ALA A 936 -0.38 -11.13 -16.57
C ALA A 936 -1.39 -11.71 -15.58
N MET A 937 -1.44 -13.04 -15.52
CA MET A 937 -2.27 -13.80 -14.60
C MET A 937 -1.49 -14.98 -14.05
N PHE A 938 -1.78 -15.38 -12.82
CA PHE A 938 -1.28 -16.63 -12.25
C PHE A 938 -2.28 -17.17 -11.21
N ARG A 939 -2.09 -18.40 -10.77
CA ARG A 939 -2.99 -19.08 -9.83
C ARG A 939 -2.27 -19.49 -8.56
N VAL A 940 -2.99 -19.40 -7.44
CA VAL A 940 -2.56 -19.91 -6.13
C VAL A 940 -3.68 -20.74 -5.54
N GLN A 941 -3.34 -21.90 -4.98
CA GLN A 941 -4.32 -22.73 -4.29
C GLN A 941 -4.75 -22.06 -2.99
N CYS A 942 -6.04 -22.09 -2.70
CA CYS A 942 -6.57 -21.59 -1.43
C CYS A 942 -6.06 -22.48 -0.29
N ASP A 943 -5.29 -21.93 0.67
CA ASP A 943 -4.83 -22.63 1.87
C ASP A 943 -5.64 -22.21 3.11
N PHE A 944 -5.78 -23.12 4.07
CA PHE A 944 -6.57 -22.95 5.30
C PHE A 944 -5.74 -23.22 6.54
N HIS A 945 -6.02 -22.49 7.62
CA HIS A 945 -5.41 -22.72 8.92
C HIS A 945 -5.84 -24.08 9.55
N GLU A 946 -4.86 -24.86 10.01
CA GLU A 946 -5.06 -26.10 10.82
C GLU A 946 -5.83 -25.88 12.15
N SER A 947 -5.91 -24.64 12.63
CA SER A 947 -6.59 -24.22 13.86
C SER A 947 -8.08 -23.97 13.63
N ASP A 948 -8.48 -23.74 12.38
CA ASP A 948 -9.88 -23.62 11.96
C ASP A 948 -10.49 -24.99 11.61
N VAL A 949 -9.82 -26.09 11.92
CA VAL A 949 -10.31 -27.46 11.68
C VAL A 949 -11.68 -27.71 12.35
N MET A 950 -12.01 -27.01 13.44
CA MET A 950 -13.35 -27.07 14.06
C MET A 950 -14.44 -26.33 13.28
N ARG A 951 -14.09 -25.43 12.35
CA ARG A 951 -14.99 -24.65 11.47
C ARG A 951 -14.80 -25.01 10.00
N ARG A 952 -14.53 -26.28 9.68
CA ARG A 952 -14.57 -26.78 8.29
C ARG A 952 -15.96 -26.55 7.68
N THR A 953 -16.13 -25.42 7.01
CA THR A 953 -17.04 -25.36 5.88
C THR A 953 -16.20 -25.81 4.68
N LEU A 954 -16.49 -27.00 4.15
CA LEU A 954 -15.80 -27.67 3.02
C LEU A 954 -15.88 -26.89 1.68
N ASN A 955 -16.02 -25.57 1.72
CA ASN A 955 -16.51 -24.76 0.62
C ASN A 955 -15.43 -24.32 -0.36
N TYR A 956 -14.15 -24.20 0.04
CA TYR A 956 -13.06 -23.75 -0.84
C TYR A 956 -11.89 -24.74 -0.96
N ASP A 957 -12.08 -25.98 -0.52
CA ASP A 957 -11.07 -27.03 -0.72
C ASP A 957 -10.88 -27.32 -2.22
N ASN A 958 -9.64 -27.41 -2.69
CA ASN A 958 -9.26 -27.54 -4.11
C ASN A 958 -9.65 -26.36 -5.02
N LYS A 959 -10.02 -25.21 -4.47
CA LYS A 959 -10.16 -23.97 -5.25
C LYS A 959 -8.84 -23.27 -5.42
N HIS A 960 -8.74 -22.52 -6.52
CA HIS A 960 -7.61 -21.65 -6.76
C HIS A 960 -8.09 -20.22 -6.93
N THR A 961 -7.36 -19.29 -6.32
CA THR A 961 -7.48 -17.86 -6.56
C THR A 961 -6.65 -17.50 -7.78
N THR A 962 -7.27 -16.88 -8.78
CA THR A 962 -6.57 -16.39 -9.98
C THR A 962 -6.23 -14.92 -9.79
N PHE A 963 -4.94 -14.63 -9.59
CA PHE A 963 -4.41 -13.27 -9.48
C PHE A 963 -4.13 -12.70 -10.87
N PHE A 964 -4.28 -11.39 -10.99
CA PHE A 964 -4.01 -10.66 -12.22
C PHE A 964 -3.36 -9.32 -11.95
N ALA A 965 -2.54 -8.85 -12.90
CA ALA A 965 -2.00 -7.50 -12.90
C ALA A 965 -2.39 -6.73 -14.14
N THR A 966 -2.57 -5.43 -13.94
CA THR A 966 -3.00 -4.49 -14.96
C THR A 966 -1.83 -3.68 -15.51
N LEU A 967 -1.98 -3.20 -16.74
CA LEU A 967 -1.03 -2.29 -17.39
C LEU A 967 -0.97 -0.90 -16.74
N ASP A 968 -1.86 -0.61 -15.80
CA ASP A 968 -1.86 0.65 -15.04
C ASP A 968 -1.22 0.48 -13.65
N GLY A 969 -0.60 -0.67 -13.37
CA GLY A 969 0.10 -0.94 -12.11
C GLY A 969 -0.81 -1.41 -10.97
N GLY A 970 -2.03 -1.85 -11.29
CA GLY A 970 -2.97 -2.43 -10.34
C GLY A 970 -2.78 -3.95 -10.21
N PHE A 971 -3.12 -4.48 -9.04
CA PHE A 971 -3.14 -5.91 -8.75
C PHE A 971 -4.53 -6.29 -8.24
N GLY A 972 -5.05 -7.43 -8.69
CA GLY A 972 -6.39 -7.90 -8.31
C GLY A 972 -6.49 -9.41 -8.40
N PHE A 973 -7.63 -9.96 -7.97
CA PHE A 973 -7.87 -11.39 -8.01
C PHE A 973 -9.32 -11.73 -8.34
N VAL A 974 -9.51 -12.94 -8.88
CA VAL A 974 -10.80 -13.57 -9.12
C VAL A 974 -10.86 -14.86 -8.29
N LEU A 975 -11.83 -14.91 -7.37
CA LEU A 975 -12.06 -16.07 -6.50
C LEU A 975 -13.39 -16.75 -6.87
N PRO A 976 -13.41 -18.06 -7.16
CA PRO A 976 -14.65 -18.81 -7.33
C PRO A 976 -15.41 -18.94 -6.01
N LEU A 977 -16.61 -18.37 -5.96
CA LEU A 977 -17.45 -18.38 -4.76
C LEU A 977 -18.45 -19.55 -4.77
N PRO A 978 -18.75 -20.16 -3.61
CA PRO A 978 -19.91 -21.03 -3.46
C PRO A 978 -21.21 -20.30 -3.82
N GLU A 979 -22.16 -21.00 -4.43
CA GLU A 979 -23.40 -20.40 -4.95
C GLU A 979 -24.21 -19.66 -3.85
N LYS A 980 -24.25 -20.19 -2.63
CA LYS A 980 -24.94 -19.56 -1.49
C LYS A 980 -24.32 -18.20 -1.14
N THR A 981 -22.99 -18.16 -1.01
CA THR A 981 -22.21 -16.94 -0.73
C THR A 981 -22.36 -15.94 -1.88
N TYR A 982 -22.22 -16.39 -3.13
CA TYR A 982 -22.43 -15.55 -4.31
C TYR A 982 -23.80 -14.87 -4.30
N ARG A 983 -24.89 -15.62 -4.06
CA ARG A 983 -26.26 -15.05 -4.04
C ARG A 983 -26.42 -14.00 -2.95
N ARG A 984 -25.89 -14.25 -1.75
CA ARG A 984 -25.94 -13.31 -0.62
C ARG A 984 -25.18 -12.02 -0.93
N LEU A 985 -23.95 -12.12 -1.43
CA LEU A 985 -23.13 -10.96 -1.80
C LEU A 985 -23.69 -10.22 -3.02
N PHE A 986 -24.30 -10.92 -3.97
CA PHE A 986 -24.96 -10.31 -5.11
C PHE A 986 -26.21 -9.51 -4.70
N MET A 987 -27.01 -10.02 -3.75
CA MET A 987 -28.11 -9.26 -3.17
C MET A 987 -27.61 -8.02 -2.43
N LEU A 988 -26.52 -8.16 -1.66
CA LEU A 988 -25.85 -7.04 -0.99
C LEU A 988 -25.39 -5.97 -1.99
N GLN A 989 -24.73 -6.36 -3.07
CA GLN A 989 -24.32 -5.45 -4.15
C GLN A 989 -25.50 -4.63 -4.69
N ASN A 990 -26.65 -5.28 -4.94
CA ASN A 990 -27.84 -4.59 -5.46
C ASN A 990 -28.42 -3.57 -4.46
N VAL A 991 -28.40 -3.87 -3.17
CA VAL A 991 -28.84 -2.92 -2.13
C VAL A 991 -27.87 -1.75 -2.02
N LEU A 992 -26.56 -2.02 -1.97
CA LEU A 992 -25.51 -0.99 -1.87
C LEU A 992 -25.50 -0.03 -3.06
N LEU A 993 -25.80 -0.52 -4.27
CA LEU A 993 -25.93 0.33 -5.46
C LEU A 993 -26.93 1.48 -5.26
N THR A 994 -28.03 1.22 -4.54
CA THR A 994 -29.09 2.21 -4.30
C THR A 994 -28.91 2.99 -3.00
N HIS A 995 -28.25 2.38 -2.01
CA HIS A 995 -28.11 2.95 -0.67
C HIS A 995 -26.93 3.93 -0.57
N SER A 996 -25.81 3.63 -1.22
CA SER A 996 -24.58 4.40 -1.10
C SER A 996 -24.47 5.45 -2.21
N PRO A 997 -24.09 6.70 -1.89
CA PRO A 997 -23.73 7.67 -2.91
C PRO A 997 -22.38 7.28 -3.54
N HIS A 998 -22.32 7.32 -4.88
CA HIS A 998 -21.12 6.97 -5.63
C HIS A 998 -20.35 8.24 -6.04
N THR A 999 -19.03 8.13 -6.07
CA THR A 999 -18.15 9.22 -6.50
C THR A 999 -18.52 9.68 -7.92
N CYS A 1000 -18.62 10.99 -8.12
CA CYS A 1000 -19.06 11.62 -9.38
C CYS A 1000 -20.46 11.18 -9.88
N GLY A 1001 -21.28 10.53 -9.04
CA GLY A 1001 -22.60 10.04 -9.44
C GLY A 1001 -22.57 8.88 -10.45
N LEU A 1002 -21.42 8.20 -10.61
CA LEU A 1002 -21.29 7.07 -11.52
C LEU A 1002 -22.08 5.86 -11.01
N ASN A 1003 -22.69 5.10 -11.92
CA ASN A 1003 -23.41 3.87 -11.57
C ASN A 1003 -22.48 2.64 -11.73
N PRO A 1004 -22.06 1.97 -10.63
CA PRO A 1004 -21.14 0.84 -10.71
C PRO A 1004 -21.69 -0.32 -11.55
N LYS A 1005 -23.01 -0.59 -11.51
CA LYS A 1005 -23.64 -1.66 -12.31
C LYS A 1005 -23.50 -1.43 -13.82
N ALA A 1006 -23.67 -0.17 -14.24
CA ALA A 1006 -23.52 0.21 -15.64
C ALA A 1006 -22.04 0.20 -16.07
N TYR A 1007 -21.14 0.58 -15.16
CA TYR A 1007 -19.70 0.53 -15.39
C TYR A 1007 -19.21 -0.91 -15.57
N ARG A 1008 -19.56 -1.83 -14.66
CA ARG A 1008 -19.14 -3.26 -14.70
C ARG A 1008 -19.80 -4.10 -15.79
N THR A 1009 -20.81 -3.58 -16.49
CA THR A 1009 -21.39 -4.30 -17.64
C THR A 1009 -20.41 -4.28 -18.81
N ILE A 1010 -20.21 -5.43 -19.45
CA ILE A 1010 -19.26 -5.64 -20.57
C ILE A 1010 -19.34 -4.52 -21.63
N LYS A 1011 -18.16 -4.06 -22.08
CA LYS A 1011 -18.03 -3.04 -23.13
C LYS A 1011 -17.54 -3.70 -24.40
N GLN A 1012 -18.30 -3.59 -25.49
CA GLN A 1012 -17.91 -4.16 -26.77
C GLN A 1012 -18.03 -3.11 -27.86
N SER A 1013 -16.99 -2.99 -28.70
CA SER A 1013 -17.00 -2.08 -29.85
C SER A 1013 -18.05 -2.50 -30.89
N ARG A 1014 -18.28 -3.81 -31.03
CA ARG A 1014 -19.31 -4.38 -31.92
C ARG A 1014 -20.44 -4.98 -31.09
N ALA A 1015 -21.67 -4.66 -31.45
CA ALA A 1015 -22.84 -5.30 -30.86
C ALA A 1015 -22.91 -6.76 -31.32
N LEU A 1016 -22.74 -7.69 -30.38
CA LEU A 1016 -22.93 -9.12 -30.62
C LEU A 1016 -24.34 -9.53 -30.17
N PRO A 1017 -24.96 -10.55 -30.79
CA PRO A 1017 -26.26 -11.08 -30.40
C PRO A 1017 -26.14 -11.96 -29.14
N ILE A 1018 -25.44 -11.48 -28.11
CA ILE A 1018 -25.22 -12.19 -26.85
C ILE A 1018 -25.55 -11.25 -25.70
N ASN A 1019 -26.49 -11.69 -24.86
CA ASN A 1019 -26.81 -10.96 -23.64
C ASN A 1019 -25.62 -10.98 -22.66
N PRO A 1020 -25.41 -9.91 -21.88
CA PRO A 1020 -24.50 -9.92 -20.74
C PRO A 1020 -24.89 -11.03 -19.76
N SER A 1021 -23.93 -11.89 -19.40
CA SER A 1021 -24.16 -13.08 -18.56
C SER A 1021 -24.21 -12.76 -17.05
N ARG A 1022 -23.59 -11.67 -16.61
CA ARG A 1022 -23.60 -11.10 -15.24
C ARG A 1022 -23.52 -12.17 -14.15
N CYS A 1023 -22.32 -12.71 -13.92
CA CYS A 1023 -22.05 -13.73 -12.89
C CYS A 1023 -20.77 -13.43 -12.06
N VAL A 1024 -20.41 -12.15 -11.93
CA VAL A 1024 -19.26 -11.71 -11.13
C VAL A 1024 -19.75 -10.63 -10.16
N VAL A 1025 -19.43 -10.79 -8.88
CA VAL A 1025 -19.73 -9.81 -7.83
C VAL A 1025 -18.65 -8.74 -7.80
N ASP A 1026 -19.04 -7.49 -7.66
CA ASP A 1026 -18.10 -6.37 -7.53
C ASP A 1026 -17.52 -6.29 -6.11
N GLY A 1027 -16.29 -6.76 -5.94
CA GLY A 1027 -15.61 -6.79 -4.64
C GLY A 1027 -15.45 -5.40 -4.02
N ASP A 1028 -15.04 -4.39 -4.81
CA ASP A 1028 -14.82 -3.02 -4.33
C ASP A 1028 -16.10 -2.42 -3.70
N LEU A 1029 -17.25 -2.71 -4.30
CA LEU A 1029 -18.53 -2.23 -3.80
C LEU A 1029 -18.98 -3.02 -2.57
N VAL A 1030 -18.79 -4.33 -2.56
CA VAL A 1030 -19.20 -5.17 -1.43
C VAL A 1030 -18.35 -4.89 -0.18
N TRP A 1031 -17.04 -4.61 -0.34
CA TRP A 1031 -16.17 -4.21 0.78
C TRP A 1031 -16.61 -2.90 1.43
N SER A 1032 -17.24 -1.99 0.67
CA SER A 1032 -17.76 -0.75 1.23
C SER A 1032 -18.82 -0.99 2.32
N PHE A 1033 -19.41 -2.20 2.42
CA PHE A 1033 -20.30 -2.58 3.50
C PHE A 1033 -19.62 -2.45 4.87
N LEU A 1034 -18.34 -2.82 4.99
CA LEU A 1034 -17.57 -2.75 6.24
C LEU A 1034 -17.39 -1.30 6.71
N GLU A 1035 -17.34 -0.37 5.77
CA GLU A 1035 -17.17 1.07 6.01
C GLU A 1035 -18.47 1.78 6.42
N LEU A 1036 -19.63 1.13 6.31
CA LEU A 1036 -20.89 1.74 6.70
C LEU A 1036 -20.97 1.90 8.24
N PRO A 1037 -21.72 2.89 8.75
CA PRO A 1037 -22.10 2.97 10.14
C PRO A 1037 -22.95 1.76 10.57
N ALA A 1038 -22.94 1.40 11.86
CA ALA A 1038 -23.65 0.24 12.37
C ALA A 1038 -25.16 0.28 12.09
N ASN A 1039 -25.79 1.45 12.21
CA ASN A 1039 -27.19 1.65 11.87
C ASN A 1039 -27.48 1.38 10.38
N GLU A 1040 -26.64 1.90 9.49
CA GLU A 1040 -26.77 1.66 8.04
C GLU A 1040 -26.52 0.18 7.70
N LYS A 1041 -25.53 -0.47 8.34
CA LYS A 1041 -25.31 -1.92 8.21
C LYS A 1041 -26.56 -2.71 8.60
N GLN A 1042 -27.23 -2.34 9.70
CA GLN A 1042 -28.47 -2.98 10.14
C GLN A 1042 -29.61 -2.80 9.14
N GLU A 1043 -29.78 -1.60 8.58
CA GLU A 1043 -30.80 -1.33 7.56
C GLU A 1043 -30.56 -2.13 6.28
N VAL A 1044 -29.30 -2.17 5.81
CA VAL A 1044 -28.90 -2.94 4.63
C VAL A 1044 -29.11 -4.44 4.88
N ALA A 1045 -28.67 -4.97 6.02
CA ALA A 1045 -28.84 -6.38 6.37
C ALA A 1045 -30.33 -6.78 6.48
N LYS A 1046 -31.17 -5.92 7.08
CA LYS A 1046 -32.64 -6.11 7.14
C LYS A 1046 -33.27 -6.15 5.75
N LYS A 1047 -32.85 -5.29 4.80
CA LYS A 1047 -33.35 -5.29 3.42
C LYS A 1047 -33.00 -6.57 2.66
N ILE A 1048 -31.84 -7.17 2.95
CA ILE A 1048 -31.39 -8.43 2.35
C ILE A 1048 -32.07 -9.64 3.03
N GLY A 1049 -32.51 -9.49 4.29
CA GLY A 1049 -33.05 -10.59 5.09
C GLY A 1049 -31.96 -11.48 5.72
N THR A 1050 -30.79 -10.91 6.02
CA THR A 1050 -29.63 -11.62 6.59
C THR A 1050 -29.11 -10.91 7.84
N ARG A 1051 -28.25 -11.60 8.60
CA ARG A 1051 -27.58 -11.01 9.78
C ARG A 1051 -26.27 -10.32 9.36
N ILE A 1052 -25.90 -9.24 10.05
CA ILE A 1052 -24.63 -8.53 9.81
C ILE A 1052 -23.44 -9.49 9.99
N GLU A 1053 -23.48 -10.30 11.04
CA GLU A 1053 -22.43 -11.27 11.37
C GLU A 1053 -22.15 -12.25 10.23
N GLU A 1054 -23.19 -12.72 9.51
CA GLU A 1054 -23.02 -13.63 8.38
C GLU A 1054 -22.36 -12.95 7.18
N ILE A 1055 -22.76 -11.70 6.87
CA ILE A 1055 -22.14 -10.93 5.79
C ILE A 1055 -20.68 -10.66 6.13
N CYS A 1056 -20.40 -10.19 7.36
CA CYS A 1056 -19.03 -9.95 7.80
C CYS A 1056 -18.20 -11.24 7.81
N ALA A 1057 -18.78 -12.39 8.17
CA ALA A 1057 -18.10 -13.68 8.15
C ALA A 1057 -17.70 -14.11 6.74
N ASP A 1058 -18.60 -14.01 5.75
CA ASP A 1058 -18.29 -14.30 4.34
C ASP A 1058 -17.14 -13.44 3.82
N LEU A 1059 -17.19 -12.15 4.17
CA LEU A 1059 -16.19 -11.16 3.81
C LEU A 1059 -14.84 -11.50 4.46
N MET A 1060 -14.81 -11.83 5.75
CA MET A 1060 -13.57 -12.26 6.40
C MET A 1060 -13.03 -13.58 5.84
N GLU A 1061 -13.90 -14.51 5.43
CA GLU A 1061 -13.50 -15.78 4.82
C GLU A 1061 -12.82 -15.54 3.46
N ILE A 1062 -13.39 -14.67 2.62
CA ILE A 1062 -12.80 -14.29 1.32
C ILE A 1062 -11.43 -13.63 1.52
N GLU A 1063 -11.31 -12.70 2.47
CA GLU A 1063 -10.04 -12.05 2.80
C GLU A 1063 -9.00 -13.08 3.26
N HIS A 1064 -9.37 -14.01 4.15
CA HIS A 1064 -8.46 -15.03 4.65
C HIS A 1064 -7.91 -15.91 3.52
N VAL A 1065 -8.79 -16.35 2.62
CA VAL A 1065 -8.44 -17.18 1.47
C VAL A 1065 -7.62 -16.43 0.42
N ALA A 1066 -7.83 -15.12 0.28
CA ALA A 1066 -7.09 -14.28 -0.66
C ALA A 1066 -5.69 -13.87 -0.17
N HIS A 1067 -5.47 -13.83 1.15
CA HIS A 1067 -4.17 -13.52 1.78
C HIS A 1067 -3.24 -14.75 1.83
N ALA A 1068 -3.02 -15.39 0.68
CA ALA A 1068 -2.13 -16.56 0.56
C ALA A 1068 -0.63 -16.20 0.53
N PHE A 1069 -0.28 -14.93 0.31
CA PHE A 1069 1.10 -14.41 0.32
C PHE A 1069 1.45 -13.77 1.66
#